data_AF-A0A1S1YY42-F1
#
_entry.id   AF-A0A1S1YY42-F1
#
_cell.length_a   1.000
_cell.length_b   1.000
_cell.length_c   1.000
_cell.angle_alpha   90.00
_cell.angle_beta   90.00
_cell.angle_gamma   90.00
#
_symmetry.space_group_name_H-M   'P 1'
#
loop_
_entity.id
_entity.type
_entity.pdbx_description
1 polymer ?
#
loop_
_entity_poly.entity_id
_entity_poly.type
_entity_poly.pdbx_seq_one_letter_code
_entity_poly.pdbx_strand_id
1 'polypeptide(L)'
;MKINLRLLFSVFIGLFLIGCDSDDKNTLYDSDQFSVYKDHVDQGDYSAKVVSDKEMSSTYKSPLQDAYSRAIEFKFSINGKDDELPYGKNHRLVIRPENGKYTSPIIKFGEQHADTEELDKMDWLEKNTPVTIRLDFSKVIKDLNSKGYYEDVHGEKIYKKDFKGVYVAGGSAPMKWDFDNLGDFEQLKDEDGDGIYQITFNMNEPDPDKITSPVWKSSKDLSKYPTFESDIPLVNALYNLALNELVADSEADGTFRTGKEWGGVWTRDISYSIVLSLSILDPERAKTSLRRKVKRNRIIQDTGSGGAWPVSSDRVTWALAAWNVYTTTGDKKWLKEAYEVVSNTINDDMMVVYDAETGLMRGESSFLDWRKQTYPRWMDNVDIYRSLNLGTNVDHYEATQIASRMASLLGKEKEAKAYKESAVNLKNAINNHLWMEDKGYYAQYLYGRDYMVQSPKFEALGEALAIIFDVASEEKAKTIVEKSPITPYGAACVYPQIPGIRPYHNNGIWPFVQAYWNIASAKTGNGTALEHGLASIYRPAALFLTNKENFVAEDGDYMDTEVNSDEMLWSLSGNMAMIYKVYYGISIDEKGILHFNPVVPKRYGGSKVLKNVKLWENTLEIALNGYGNQVKSIKIDGVESNKPVFDLTKGGDHKIEITLANNDITEATASNKVNNKFHLATPTAQLNGDVLEWNQVKGAQSYEVFKNGKRIETTSNTKYSVTSEKSLAEYAVRAVDTEGDVSYLSEPIQLGKLVVKNISRIARASKKVKITEAPSGVLELSKSSNKKVSFKLTVPESGDYMLWLSYTNGSGPWNTDNKCAIRTLFVNNTNYGALVMAQRGANEWSSIGNTNHIPVKLKKGVNNFNLKFEDYNENMNVDVNTALIENVYLMKK
;
A
#
# COMPACT_ATOMS: atom_id res chain seq x y z
N MET A 1 -22.75 -21.14 -75.94
CA MET A 1 -21.91 -20.38 -76.88
C MET A 1 -22.04 -18.89 -76.55
N LYS A 2 -20.93 -18.24 -76.16
CA LYS A 2 -20.69 -16.76 -76.04
C LYS A 2 -21.58 -15.97 -75.04
N ILE A 3 -21.11 -15.59 -73.84
CA ILE A 3 -20.22 -14.44 -73.49
C ILE A 3 -20.70 -13.09 -74.04
N ASN A 4 -21.34 -12.26 -73.19
CA ASN A 4 -20.84 -10.97 -72.67
C ASN A 4 -22.02 -10.14 -72.12
N LEU A 5 -21.99 -9.80 -70.83
CA LEU A 5 -22.69 -8.62 -70.31
C LEU A 5 -21.81 -7.93 -69.27
N ARG A 6 -21.20 -6.82 -69.71
CA ARG A 6 -20.39 -5.88 -68.94
C ARG A 6 -21.11 -4.53 -68.99
N LEU A 7 -20.94 -3.76 -67.91
CA LEU A 7 -21.29 -2.35 -67.70
C LEU A 7 -22.78 -2.03 -67.43
N LEU A 8 -23.11 -1.88 -66.15
CA LEU A 8 -23.92 -0.77 -65.62
C LEU A 8 -23.86 -0.82 -64.08
N PHE A 9 -22.81 -0.24 -63.49
CA PHE A 9 -22.75 0.08 -62.07
C PHE A 9 -21.90 1.35 -61.92
N SER A 10 -22.54 2.50 -62.02
CA SER A 10 -21.97 3.80 -61.66
C SER A 10 -23.11 4.76 -61.37
N VAL A 11 -22.94 5.56 -60.33
CA VAL A 11 -23.81 6.65 -59.83
C VAL A 11 -24.89 6.19 -58.84
N PHE A 12 -24.50 5.99 -57.58
CA PHE A 12 -25.18 6.52 -56.37
C PHE A 12 -24.36 6.16 -55.12
N ILE A 13 -23.19 6.78 -54.97
CA ILE A 13 -22.50 6.87 -53.66
C ILE A 13 -21.96 8.30 -53.60
N GLY A 14 -22.59 9.11 -52.76
CA GLY A 14 -22.20 10.49 -52.50
C GLY A 14 -23.27 11.15 -51.66
N LEU A 15 -22.86 11.67 -50.51
CA LEU A 15 -23.65 12.32 -49.44
C LEU A 15 -24.24 11.36 -48.40
N PHE A 16 -23.43 10.99 -47.41
CA PHE A 16 -23.73 11.09 -45.97
C PHE A 16 -22.50 10.68 -45.14
N LEU A 17 -21.40 11.44 -45.26
CA LEU A 17 -20.26 11.38 -44.32
C LEU A 17 -19.62 12.78 -44.26
N ILE A 18 -20.38 13.77 -43.79
CA ILE A 18 -19.83 15.03 -43.28
C ILE A 18 -20.67 15.37 -42.06
N GLY A 19 -20.09 15.16 -40.88
CA GLY A 19 -20.74 15.46 -39.60
C GLY A 19 -20.14 14.69 -38.44
N CYS A 20 -18.86 14.90 -38.15
CA CYS A 20 -18.24 14.76 -36.82
C CYS A 20 -16.80 15.33 -36.93
N ASP A 21 -16.72 16.65 -37.07
CA ASP A 21 -15.43 17.40 -37.01
C ASP A 21 -15.50 18.45 -35.87
N SER A 22 -16.50 18.33 -34.99
CA SER A 22 -16.76 19.25 -33.87
C SER A 22 -16.27 18.73 -32.51
N ASP A 23 -16.05 17.42 -32.35
CA ASP A 23 -15.72 16.83 -31.04
C ASP A 23 -14.25 16.96 -30.65
N ASP A 24 -13.33 17.14 -31.61
CA ASP A 24 -11.88 17.21 -31.35
C ASP A 24 -11.47 18.47 -30.54
N LYS A 25 -12.25 19.56 -30.60
CA LYS A 25 -11.92 20.81 -29.86
C LYS A 25 -12.30 20.79 -28.37
N ASN A 26 -13.20 19.90 -27.97
CA ASN A 26 -13.70 19.78 -26.60
C ASN A 26 -13.19 18.53 -25.88
N THR A 27 -12.55 17.61 -26.59
CA THR A 27 -12.00 16.38 -26.02
C THR A 27 -10.70 16.65 -25.26
N LEU A 28 -10.65 16.23 -24.00
CA LEU A 28 -9.46 16.26 -23.15
C LEU A 28 -8.69 14.94 -23.23
N TYR A 29 -9.41 13.82 -23.27
CA TYR A 29 -8.86 12.48 -23.38
C TYR A 29 -9.89 11.54 -24.00
N ASP A 30 -9.43 10.56 -24.77
CA ASP A 30 -10.29 9.58 -25.43
C ASP A 30 -9.64 8.19 -25.42
N SER A 31 -10.45 7.16 -25.22
CA SER A 31 -10.04 5.75 -25.20
C SER A 31 -11.24 4.83 -25.41
N ASP A 32 -10.98 3.54 -25.61
CA ASP A 32 -12.05 2.54 -25.77
C ASP A 32 -12.93 2.39 -24.51
N GLN A 33 -12.43 2.78 -23.34
CA GLN A 33 -13.09 2.57 -22.04
C GLN A 33 -13.90 3.80 -21.58
N PHE A 34 -13.40 5.01 -21.84
CA PHE A 34 -14.04 6.26 -21.46
C PHE A 34 -13.45 7.45 -22.21
N SER A 35 -14.21 8.54 -22.25
CA SER A 35 -13.81 9.82 -22.84
C SER A 35 -14.03 10.94 -21.82
N VAL A 36 -13.11 11.90 -21.79
CA VAL A 36 -13.17 13.09 -20.94
C VAL A 36 -13.22 14.31 -21.85
N TYR A 37 -14.23 15.15 -21.64
CA TYR A 37 -14.43 16.40 -22.35
C TYR A 37 -14.31 17.59 -21.40
N LYS A 38 -14.33 18.81 -21.94
CA LYS A 38 -14.21 20.03 -21.15
C LYS A 38 -15.34 20.24 -20.13
N ASP A 39 -16.52 19.71 -20.40
CA ASP A 39 -17.75 19.92 -19.63
C ASP A 39 -18.44 18.62 -19.17
N HIS A 40 -17.95 17.45 -19.59
CA HIS A 40 -18.51 16.16 -19.20
C HIS A 40 -17.52 15.00 -19.32
N VAL A 41 -17.90 13.85 -18.77
CA VAL A 41 -17.20 12.56 -18.87
C VAL A 41 -18.21 11.49 -19.29
N ASP A 42 -17.83 10.65 -20.25
CA ASP A 42 -18.63 9.52 -20.70
C ASP A 42 -17.90 8.18 -20.48
N GLN A 43 -18.62 7.17 -20.00
CA GLN A 43 -18.18 5.79 -19.89
C GLN A 43 -19.35 4.85 -20.21
N GLY A 44 -19.32 4.24 -21.40
CA GLY A 44 -20.43 3.40 -21.86
C GLY A 44 -21.76 4.16 -21.83
N ASP A 45 -22.74 3.63 -21.09
CA ASP A 45 -24.06 4.25 -20.93
C ASP A 45 -24.11 5.34 -19.83
N TYR A 46 -23.00 5.56 -19.13
CA TYR A 46 -22.91 6.53 -18.03
C TYR A 46 -22.28 7.84 -18.48
N SER A 47 -22.82 8.96 -17.97
CA SER A 47 -22.34 10.30 -18.27
C SER A 47 -22.39 11.17 -17.02
N ALA A 48 -21.34 11.94 -16.77
CA ALA A 48 -21.29 12.99 -15.76
C ALA A 48 -21.11 14.35 -16.42
N LYS A 49 -21.95 15.33 -16.07
CA LYS A 49 -22.02 16.64 -16.71
C LYS A 49 -21.89 17.77 -15.70
N VAL A 50 -21.10 18.78 -16.07
CA VAL A 50 -20.97 20.03 -15.34
C VAL A 50 -22.21 20.89 -15.59
N VAL A 51 -22.89 21.30 -14.52
CA VAL A 51 -24.00 22.25 -14.58
C VAL A 51 -23.50 23.67 -14.30
N SER A 52 -22.57 23.80 -13.34
CA SER A 52 -21.81 25.01 -13.04
C SER A 52 -20.54 24.65 -12.28
N ASP A 53 -19.68 25.62 -12.00
CA ASP A 53 -18.49 25.41 -11.16
C ASP A 53 -18.81 24.89 -9.73
N LYS A 54 -20.09 24.92 -9.33
CA LYS A 54 -20.57 24.46 -8.00
C LYS A 54 -21.62 23.36 -8.08
N GLU A 55 -21.88 22.81 -9.27
CA GLU A 55 -22.89 21.77 -9.45
C GLU A 55 -22.53 20.83 -10.60
N MET A 56 -22.64 19.53 -10.33
CA MET A 56 -22.48 18.47 -11.33
C MET A 56 -23.59 17.44 -11.18
N SER A 57 -23.90 16.74 -12.26
CA SER A 57 -24.83 15.61 -12.27
C SER A 57 -24.17 14.40 -12.89
N SER A 58 -24.55 13.21 -12.46
CA SER A 58 -24.03 11.95 -12.97
C SER A 58 -25.15 10.92 -13.10
N THR A 59 -25.16 10.21 -14.22
CA THR A 59 -26.00 9.02 -14.40
C THR A 59 -25.29 7.74 -13.97
N TYR A 60 -24.05 7.84 -13.46
CA TYR A 60 -23.28 6.67 -13.06
C TYR A 60 -24.03 5.87 -12.01
N LYS A 61 -24.21 4.59 -12.33
CA LYS A 61 -24.79 3.59 -11.47
C LYS A 61 -23.86 2.40 -11.51
N SER A 62 -23.22 2.03 -10.40
CA SER A 62 -22.35 0.85 -10.41
C SER A 62 -23.11 -0.33 -11.02
N PRO A 63 -22.55 -1.05 -12.01
CA PRO A 63 -23.17 -2.27 -12.56
C PRO A 63 -23.46 -3.31 -11.49
N LEU A 64 -22.74 -3.25 -10.36
CA LEU A 64 -22.91 -4.14 -9.23
C LEU A 64 -24.04 -3.71 -8.27
N GLN A 65 -24.60 -2.49 -8.42
CA GLN A 65 -25.50 -1.89 -7.43
C GLN A 65 -26.76 -2.72 -7.14
N ASP A 66 -27.31 -3.37 -8.17
CA ASP A 66 -28.45 -4.29 -8.02
C ASP A 66 -28.03 -5.77 -8.13
N ALA A 67 -26.76 -6.04 -8.46
CA ALA A 67 -26.25 -7.38 -8.69
C ALA A 67 -25.81 -8.01 -7.37
N TYR A 68 -26.71 -8.75 -6.74
CA TYR A 68 -26.37 -9.61 -5.61
C TYR A 68 -26.45 -11.06 -6.04
N SER A 69 -25.28 -11.67 -6.28
CA SER A 69 -25.20 -13.07 -6.72
C SER A 69 -25.95 -14.00 -5.75
N ARG A 70 -26.74 -14.91 -6.32
CA ARG A 70 -27.38 -15.99 -5.57
C ARG A 70 -26.37 -17.03 -5.06
N ALA A 71 -25.25 -17.16 -5.75
CA ALA A 71 -24.11 -17.91 -5.26
C ALA A 71 -23.27 -17.03 -4.35
N ILE A 72 -23.12 -17.46 -3.10
CA ILE A 72 -22.21 -16.84 -2.14
C ILE A 72 -20.98 -17.71 -1.96
N GLU A 73 -19.83 -17.07 -1.75
CA GLU A 73 -18.60 -17.74 -1.36
C GLU A 73 -18.16 -17.29 0.03
N PHE A 74 -17.73 -18.24 0.84
CA PHE A 74 -17.27 -18.00 2.20
C PHE A 74 -16.30 -19.07 2.71
N LYS A 75 -15.69 -18.81 3.85
CA LYS A 75 -14.91 -19.74 4.68
C LYS A 75 -15.31 -19.59 6.13
N PHE A 76 -15.21 -20.67 6.89
CA PHE A 76 -15.16 -20.59 8.33
C PHE A 76 -13.75 -20.20 8.80
N SER A 77 -13.68 -19.74 10.03
CA SER A 77 -12.49 -19.15 10.61
C SER A 77 -12.45 -19.41 12.09
N ILE A 78 -11.32 -19.86 12.62
CA ILE A 78 -11.09 -19.89 14.06
C ILE A 78 -10.39 -18.60 14.47
N ASN A 79 -10.89 -17.93 15.50
CA ASN A 79 -10.31 -16.68 16.04
C ASN A 79 -10.13 -15.53 15.03
N GLY A 80 -10.84 -15.53 13.90
CA GLY A 80 -10.64 -14.52 12.86
C GLY A 80 -9.39 -14.75 12.00
N LYS A 81 -8.99 -16.01 11.78
CA LYS A 81 -7.88 -16.39 10.87
C LYS A 81 -8.38 -17.19 9.66
N ASP A 82 -7.67 -17.10 8.54
CA ASP A 82 -7.92 -17.89 7.32
C ASP A 82 -7.31 -19.30 7.45
N ASP A 83 -7.91 -20.12 8.32
CA ASP A 83 -7.34 -21.38 8.82
C ASP A 83 -8.19 -22.64 8.53
N GLU A 84 -9.28 -22.50 7.78
CA GLU A 84 -10.13 -23.66 7.47
C GLU A 84 -9.73 -24.40 6.20
N LEU A 85 -9.63 -23.70 5.07
CA LEU A 85 -9.50 -24.32 3.74
C LEU A 85 -8.22 -23.86 3.01
N PRO A 86 -7.65 -24.72 2.14
CA PRO A 86 -6.51 -24.34 1.31
C PRO A 86 -6.76 -23.07 0.50
N TYR A 87 -5.68 -22.39 0.11
CA TYR A 87 -5.76 -21.16 -0.68
C TYR A 87 -6.54 -21.36 -1.99
N GLY A 88 -7.35 -20.36 -2.35
CA GLY A 88 -8.16 -20.37 -3.57
C GLY A 88 -9.33 -21.38 -3.55
N LYS A 89 -9.62 -22.00 -2.40
CA LYS A 89 -10.81 -22.83 -2.21
C LYS A 89 -11.74 -22.18 -1.20
N ASN A 90 -12.96 -21.91 -1.60
CA ASN A 90 -14.03 -21.39 -0.74
C ASN A 90 -15.19 -22.39 -0.71
N HIS A 91 -16.02 -22.32 0.32
CA HIS A 91 -17.36 -22.87 0.19
C HIS A 91 -18.13 -22.07 -0.84
N ARG A 92 -19.04 -22.74 -1.56
CA ARG A 92 -19.99 -22.12 -2.47
C ARG A 92 -21.38 -22.63 -2.13
N LEU A 93 -22.29 -21.71 -1.83
CA LEU A 93 -23.72 -22.00 -1.63
C LEU A 93 -24.55 -21.25 -2.66
N VAL A 94 -25.49 -21.95 -3.31
CA VAL A 94 -26.53 -21.33 -4.13
C VAL A 94 -27.80 -21.19 -3.30
N ILE A 95 -28.20 -19.94 -3.06
CA ILE A 95 -29.28 -19.62 -2.13
C ILE A 95 -30.62 -19.61 -2.88
N ARG A 96 -31.44 -20.64 -2.66
CA ARG A 96 -32.82 -20.72 -3.16
C ARG A 96 -33.79 -20.62 -1.97
N PRO A 97 -34.31 -19.41 -1.64
CA PRO A 97 -35.13 -19.24 -0.44
C PRO A 97 -36.45 -20.00 -0.53
N GLU A 98 -36.82 -20.71 0.52
CA GLU A 98 -38.14 -21.31 0.70
C GLU A 98 -38.90 -20.49 1.75
N ASN A 99 -40.10 -20.00 1.39
CA ASN A 99 -40.87 -19.06 2.23
C ASN A 99 -40.07 -17.81 2.63
N GLY A 100 -39.22 -17.32 1.71
CA GLY A 100 -38.45 -16.09 1.88
C GLY A 100 -37.20 -16.22 2.76
N LYS A 101 -36.77 -17.44 3.14
CA LYS A 101 -35.54 -17.67 3.91
C LYS A 101 -34.78 -18.90 3.40
N TYR A 102 -33.49 -18.98 3.71
CA TYR A 102 -32.65 -20.13 3.35
C TYR A 102 -31.87 -20.65 4.56
N THR A 103 -31.66 -21.96 4.62
CA THR A 103 -30.82 -22.62 5.63
C THR A 103 -29.88 -23.58 4.92
N SER A 104 -28.57 -23.40 5.09
CA SER A 104 -27.56 -24.24 4.45
C SER A 104 -27.66 -25.70 4.91
N PRO A 105 -27.12 -26.67 4.15
CA PRO A 105 -26.76 -27.96 4.74
C PRO A 105 -25.77 -27.77 5.89
N ILE A 106 -25.61 -28.80 6.73
CA ILE A 106 -24.56 -28.80 7.76
C ILE A 106 -23.22 -29.02 7.04
N ILE A 107 -22.35 -28.03 7.09
CA ILE A 107 -21.03 -28.06 6.45
C ILE A 107 -20.00 -28.46 7.51
N LYS A 108 -19.08 -29.37 7.19
CA LYS A 108 -18.03 -29.78 8.13
C LYS A 108 -16.82 -28.87 8.03
N PHE A 109 -16.28 -28.47 9.18
CA PHE A 109 -15.08 -27.64 9.22
C PHE A 109 -13.89 -28.35 8.54
N GLY A 110 -13.25 -27.67 7.59
CA GLY A 110 -12.10 -28.17 6.85
C GLY A 110 -12.45 -29.03 5.62
N GLU A 111 -13.74 -29.24 5.33
CA GLU A 111 -14.21 -29.94 4.14
C GLU A 111 -14.96 -28.98 3.22
N GLN A 112 -14.45 -28.75 2.00
CA GLN A 112 -15.09 -27.84 1.05
C GLN A 112 -16.49 -28.34 0.68
N HIS A 113 -17.48 -27.47 0.85
CA HIS A 113 -18.83 -27.64 0.34
C HIS A 113 -19.04 -26.66 -0.81
N ALA A 114 -19.28 -27.15 -2.01
CA ALA A 114 -19.46 -26.32 -3.19
C ALA A 114 -20.61 -26.85 -4.04
N ASP A 115 -21.71 -26.10 -4.08
CA ASP A 115 -22.80 -26.37 -5.02
C ASP A 115 -22.29 -26.25 -6.46
N THR A 116 -22.69 -27.20 -7.32
CA THR A 116 -22.27 -27.25 -8.73
C THR A 116 -23.27 -26.59 -9.68
N GLU A 117 -24.35 -26.02 -9.16
CA GLU A 117 -25.37 -25.36 -9.96
C GLU A 117 -24.77 -24.14 -10.68
N GLU A 118 -24.89 -24.15 -12.01
CA GLU A 118 -24.57 -23.00 -12.85
C GLU A 118 -25.69 -21.96 -12.75
N LEU A 119 -25.32 -20.70 -12.59
CA LEU A 119 -26.26 -19.59 -12.46
C LEU A 119 -26.22 -18.73 -13.72
N ASP A 120 -27.40 -18.29 -14.15
CA ASP A 120 -27.49 -17.22 -15.14
C ASP A 120 -26.96 -15.91 -14.52
N LYS A 121 -26.27 -15.08 -15.34
CA LYS A 121 -25.67 -13.82 -14.88
C LYS A 121 -26.68 -12.83 -14.26
N MET A 122 -27.97 -13.03 -14.51
CA MET A 122 -29.07 -12.19 -14.02
C MET A 122 -29.88 -12.86 -12.90
N ASP A 123 -29.44 -14.01 -12.39
CA ASP A 123 -30.10 -14.71 -11.29
C ASP A 123 -29.61 -14.18 -9.93
N TRP A 124 -30.23 -13.09 -9.50
CA TRP A 124 -29.88 -12.38 -8.27
C TRP A 124 -30.73 -12.83 -7.09
N LEU A 125 -30.13 -12.82 -5.90
CA LEU A 125 -30.84 -13.12 -4.66
C LEU A 125 -31.92 -12.08 -4.39
N GLU A 126 -33.05 -12.49 -3.82
CA GLU A 126 -34.11 -11.59 -3.39
C GLU A 126 -33.61 -10.64 -2.28
N LYS A 127 -34.10 -9.40 -2.27
CA LYS A 127 -33.69 -8.40 -1.24
C LYS A 127 -34.12 -8.84 0.15
N ASN A 128 -33.30 -8.51 1.15
CA ASN A 128 -33.55 -8.83 2.57
C ASN A 128 -33.84 -10.32 2.80
N THR A 129 -33.02 -11.20 2.24
CA THR A 129 -33.18 -12.64 2.39
C THR A 129 -32.43 -13.13 3.64
N PRO A 130 -33.11 -13.67 4.66
CA PRO A 130 -32.45 -14.32 5.80
C PRO A 130 -31.79 -15.63 5.37
N VAL A 131 -30.49 -15.76 5.63
CA VAL A 131 -29.66 -16.91 5.26
C VAL A 131 -28.97 -17.44 6.51
N THR A 132 -29.34 -18.65 6.93
CA THR A 132 -28.71 -19.36 8.04
C THR A 132 -27.62 -20.29 7.53
N ILE A 133 -26.37 -20.10 7.97
CA ILE A 133 -25.23 -20.97 7.69
C ILE A 133 -24.99 -21.87 8.90
N ARG A 134 -24.81 -23.18 8.67
CA ARG A 134 -24.60 -24.21 9.70
C ARG A 134 -23.29 -24.96 9.50
N LEU A 135 -22.56 -25.14 10.59
CA LEU A 135 -21.22 -25.72 10.66
C LEU A 135 -21.16 -26.87 11.68
N ASP A 136 -20.73 -28.06 11.27
CA ASP A 136 -20.26 -29.11 12.17
C ASP A 136 -18.81 -28.83 12.57
N PHE A 137 -18.63 -28.42 13.83
CA PHE A 137 -17.35 -28.08 14.43
C PHE A 137 -16.86 -29.14 15.44
N SER A 138 -17.56 -30.28 15.52
CA SER A 138 -17.35 -31.32 16.53
C SER A 138 -15.93 -31.91 16.51
N LYS A 139 -15.32 -32.06 15.32
CA LYS A 139 -13.94 -32.55 15.17
C LYS A 139 -12.93 -31.61 15.83
N VAL A 140 -13.08 -30.30 15.62
CA VAL A 140 -12.16 -29.29 16.17
C VAL A 140 -12.27 -29.29 17.69
N ILE A 141 -13.49 -29.26 18.23
CA ILE A 141 -13.75 -29.36 19.67
C ILE A 141 -13.12 -30.62 20.27
N LYS A 142 -13.26 -31.76 19.60
CA LYS A 142 -12.65 -33.02 20.03
C LYS A 142 -11.13 -32.92 20.08
N ASP A 143 -10.49 -32.35 19.06
CA ASP A 143 -9.04 -32.16 19.02
C ASP A 143 -8.56 -31.19 20.11
N LEU A 144 -9.22 -30.04 20.29
CA LEU A 144 -8.93 -29.09 21.37
C LEU A 144 -9.03 -29.75 22.75
N ASN A 145 -10.06 -30.58 22.98
CA ASN A 145 -10.27 -31.26 24.26
C ASN A 145 -9.30 -32.42 24.52
N SER A 146 -8.96 -33.19 23.49
CA SER A 146 -8.15 -34.41 23.65
C SER A 146 -6.65 -34.18 23.49
N LYS A 147 -6.24 -33.30 22.58
CA LYS A 147 -4.83 -32.97 22.28
C LYS A 147 -4.37 -31.69 22.97
N GLY A 148 -5.30 -30.82 23.37
CA GLY A 148 -5.03 -29.47 23.86
C GLY A 148 -4.86 -28.42 22.75
N TYR A 149 -4.92 -28.83 21.48
CA TYR A 149 -4.83 -27.96 20.30
C TYR A 149 -5.52 -28.59 19.08
N TYR A 150 -5.91 -27.76 18.13
CA TYR A 150 -6.25 -28.14 16.76
C TYR A 150 -5.09 -27.74 15.84
N GLU A 151 -4.79 -28.57 14.85
CA GLU A 151 -3.80 -28.25 13.82
C GLU A 151 -4.57 -27.95 12.54
N ASP A 152 -4.37 -26.74 12.01
CA ASP A 152 -5.10 -26.25 10.85
C ASP A 152 -4.57 -26.82 9.52
N VAL A 153 -5.17 -26.41 8.40
CA VAL A 153 -4.76 -26.91 7.07
C VAL A 153 -3.37 -26.45 6.63
N HIS A 154 -2.78 -25.48 7.32
CA HIS A 154 -1.43 -24.98 7.07
C HIS A 154 -0.41 -25.58 8.03
N GLY A 155 -0.85 -26.44 8.97
CA GLY A 155 0.01 -27.06 9.99
C GLY A 155 0.22 -26.19 11.24
N GLU A 156 -0.49 -25.07 11.36
CA GLU A 156 -0.43 -24.17 12.51
C GLU A 156 -1.30 -24.68 13.66
N LYS A 157 -0.83 -24.49 14.89
CA LYS A 157 -1.52 -25.00 16.09
C LYS A 157 -2.33 -23.92 16.76
N ILE A 158 -3.63 -24.14 16.84
CA ILE A 158 -4.57 -23.33 17.62
C ILE A 158 -4.79 -24.04 18.95
N TYR A 159 -4.19 -23.49 20.00
CA TYR A 159 -4.28 -24.08 21.34
C TYR A 159 -5.64 -23.82 21.96
N LYS A 160 -6.15 -24.78 22.74
CA LYS A 160 -7.44 -24.67 23.44
C LYS A 160 -7.57 -23.42 24.30
N LYS A 161 -6.46 -22.98 24.92
CA LYS A 161 -6.42 -21.76 25.73
C LYS A 161 -6.53 -20.47 24.91
N ASP A 162 -6.16 -20.49 23.64
CA ASP A 162 -6.24 -19.33 22.76
C ASP A 162 -7.56 -19.30 21.97
N PHE A 163 -8.41 -20.33 22.06
CA PHE A 163 -9.67 -20.41 21.31
C PHE A 163 -10.70 -19.39 21.85
N LYS A 164 -11.19 -18.52 20.96
CA LYS A 164 -12.15 -17.45 21.22
C LYS A 164 -13.50 -17.72 20.58
N GLY A 165 -13.50 -18.31 19.39
CA GLY A 165 -14.73 -18.54 18.64
C GLY A 165 -14.46 -19.06 17.23
N VAL A 166 -15.56 -19.41 16.57
CA VAL A 166 -15.61 -19.74 15.14
C VAL A 166 -16.48 -18.71 14.42
N TYR A 167 -16.01 -18.24 13.28
CA TYR A 167 -16.55 -17.11 12.53
C TYR A 167 -16.74 -17.52 11.07
N VAL A 168 -17.47 -16.70 10.31
CA VAL A 168 -17.60 -16.85 8.86
C VAL A 168 -17.13 -15.58 8.15
N ALA A 169 -16.24 -15.75 7.17
CA ALA A 169 -15.74 -14.71 6.28
C ALA A 169 -16.25 -15.00 4.87
N GLY A 170 -16.68 -13.99 4.11
CA GLY A 170 -17.24 -14.24 2.78
C GLY A 170 -17.24 -13.03 1.87
N GLY A 171 -17.47 -13.29 0.59
CA GLY A 171 -17.41 -12.28 -0.48
C GLY A 171 -18.72 -11.52 -0.71
N SER A 172 -19.79 -11.90 -0.01
CA SER A 172 -21.13 -11.35 -0.21
C SER A 172 -21.59 -10.65 1.06
N ALA A 173 -21.93 -9.36 0.95
CA ALA A 173 -22.36 -8.54 2.08
C ALA A 173 -23.60 -9.16 2.76
N PRO A 174 -23.66 -9.24 4.11
CA PRO A 174 -22.83 -8.46 5.02
C PRO A 174 -21.54 -9.17 5.47
N MET A 175 -21.19 -10.32 4.88
CA MET A 175 -19.90 -10.96 5.14
C MET A 175 -18.76 -10.19 4.47
N LYS A 176 -17.55 -10.35 5.01
CA LYS A 176 -16.31 -9.77 4.48
C LYS A 176 -15.17 -10.79 4.51
N TRP A 177 -14.23 -10.69 3.56
CA TRP A 177 -12.98 -11.46 3.54
C TRP A 177 -11.89 -10.90 4.46
N ASP A 178 -12.27 -9.95 5.31
CA ASP A 178 -11.40 -9.35 6.30
C ASP A 178 -11.44 -10.17 7.59
N PHE A 179 -10.75 -11.32 7.54
CA PHE A 179 -10.64 -12.26 8.66
C PHE A 179 -10.19 -11.59 9.95
N ASP A 180 -9.21 -10.68 9.84
CA ASP A 180 -8.58 -10.05 10.99
C ASP A 180 -9.51 -9.08 11.75
N ASN A 181 -10.61 -8.65 11.12
CA ASN A 181 -11.62 -7.76 11.70
C ASN A 181 -13.00 -8.42 11.83
N LEU A 182 -13.06 -9.75 11.84
CA LEU A 182 -14.29 -10.47 12.22
C LEU A 182 -14.55 -10.28 13.72
N GLY A 183 -15.81 -10.08 14.08
CA GLY A 183 -16.25 -9.89 15.46
C GLY A 183 -17.54 -10.62 15.75
N ASP A 184 -18.27 -10.13 16.75
CA ASP A 184 -19.52 -10.74 17.23
C ASP A 184 -20.59 -10.85 16.13
N PHE A 185 -20.55 -9.96 15.12
CA PHE A 185 -21.47 -9.97 14.00
C PHE A 185 -21.29 -11.20 13.09
N GLU A 186 -20.05 -11.66 12.92
CA GLU A 186 -19.70 -12.80 12.07
C GLU A 186 -19.49 -14.10 12.85
N GLN A 187 -19.65 -14.07 14.18
CA GLN A 187 -19.40 -15.22 15.04
C GLN A 187 -20.56 -16.21 15.02
N LEU A 188 -20.29 -17.48 14.71
CA LEU A 188 -21.27 -18.55 14.83
C LEU A 188 -21.44 -18.97 16.28
N LYS A 189 -22.64 -19.45 16.61
CA LYS A 189 -23.02 -19.88 17.96
C LYS A 189 -23.53 -21.31 17.96
N ASP A 190 -23.19 -22.04 19.01
CA ASP A 190 -23.72 -23.36 19.35
C ASP A 190 -24.51 -23.19 20.66
N GLU A 191 -25.82 -22.97 20.52
CA GLU A 191 -26.68 -22.62 21.66
C GLU A 191 -27.13 -23.85 22.48
N ASP A 192 -27.21 -25.03 21.86
CA ASP A 192 -27.63 -26.28 22.50
C ASP A 192 -26.47 -27.21 22.88
N GLY A 193 -25.25 -26.90 22.44
CA GLY A 193 -24.02 -27.59 22.79
C GLY A 193 -23.83 -28.91 22.05
N ASP A 194 -24.49 -29.09 20.91
CA ASP A 194 -24.42 -30.33 20.11
C ASP A 194 -23.21 -30.37 19.15
N GLY A 195 -22.45 -29.27 19.06
CA GLY A 195 -21.30 -29.10 18.18
C GLY A 195 -21.64 -28.54 16.80
N ILE A 196 -22.90 -28.20 16.54
CA ILE A 196 -23.37 -27.54 15.32
C ILE A 196 -23.51 -26.03 15.57
N TYR A 197 -22.56 -25.29 15.00
CA TYR A 197 -22.52 -23.84 15.07
C TYR A 197 -23.37 -23.23 13.97
N GLN A 198 -24.08 -22.15 14.26
CA GLN A 198 -24.91 -21.46 13.29
C GLN A 198 -24.87 -19.95 13.41
N ILE A 199 -25.13 -19.29 12.29
CA ILE A 199 -25.29 -17.83 12.18
C ILE A 199 -26.35 -17.54 11.13
N THR A 200 -27.10 -16.45 11.30
CA THR A 200 -28.07 -15.98 10.30
C THR A 200 -27.74 -14.57 9.89
N PHE A 201 -27.56 -14.34 8.58
CA PHE A 201 -27.41 -13.02 7.99
C PHE A 201 -28.67 -12.61 7.25
N ASN A 202 -28.93 -11.31 7.20
CA ASN A 202 -29.84 -10.73 6.22
C ASN A 202 -29.03 -10.38 4.97
N MET A 203 -29.16 -11.18 3.90
CA MET A 203 -28.43 -11.01 2.64
C MET A 203 -29.19 -10.10 1.66
N ASN A 204 -28.46 -9.46 0.75
CA ASN A 204 -28.99 -8.49 -0.21
C ASN A 204 -29.85 -7.39 0.44
N GLU A 205 -29.37 -6.86 1.57
CA GLU A 205 -29.96 -5.69 2.21
C GLU A 205 -29.58 -4.44 1.39
N PRO A 206 -30.55 -3.60 0.97
CA PRO A 206 -30.24 -2.37 0.27
C PRO A 206 -29.40 -1.44 1.14
N ASP A 207 -28.22 -1.06 0.65
CA ASP A 207 -27.34 -0.10 1.31
C ASP A 207 -27.51 1.29 0.68
N PRO A 208 -28.24 2.22 1.33
CA PRO A 208 -28.44 3.55 0.79
C PRO A 208 -27.15 4.37 0.71
N ASP A 209 -26.11 4.02 1.49
CA ASP A 209 -24.83 4.74 1.53
C ASP A 209 -23.90 4.35 0.36
N LYS A 210 -24.17 3.23 -0.31
CA LYS A 210 -23.46 2.81 -1.54
C LYS A 210 -24.02 3.41 -2.83
N ILE A 211 -25.12 4.15 -2.74
CA ILE A 211 -25.76 4.82 -3.88
C ILE A 211 -25.11 6.19 -4.05
N THR A 212 -24.42 6.41 -5.17
CA THR A 212 -23.96 7.76 -5.52
C THR A 212 -25.17 8.66 -5.74
N SER A 213 -25.18 9.82 -5.06
CA SER A 213 -26.15 10.86 -5.35
C SER A 213 -26.07 11.21 -6.84
N PRO A 214 -27.18 11.34 -7.58
CA PRO A 214 -27.14 11.69 -9.00
C PRO A 214 -26.72 13.15 -9.23
N VAL A 215 -26.63 13.95 -8.16
CA VAL A 215 -26.28 15.38 -8.21
C VAL A 215 -25.38 15.73 -7.04
N TRP A 216 -24.30 16.46 -7.33
CA TRP A 216 -23.52 17.19 -6.33
C TRP A 216 -23.79 18.68 -6.45
N LYS A 217 -24.02 19.35 -5.32
CA LYS A 217 -24.07 20.81 -5.20
C LYS A 217 -23.16 21.23 -4.06
N SER A 218 -22.28 22.19 -4.31
CA SER A 218 -21.44 22.79 -3.27
C SER A 218 -22.31 23.34 -2.15
N SER A 219 -22.00 22.96 -0.91
CA SER A 219 -22.77 23.33 0.29
C SER A 219 -21.94 24.04 1.36
N LYS A 220 -20.61 24.01 1.25
CA LYS A 220 -19.68 24.59 2.21
C LYS A 220 -19.23 25.99 1.80
N ASP A 221 -18.79 26.78 2.79
CA ASP A 221 -18.12 28.06 2.56
C ASP A 221 -16.65 27.84 2.20
N LEU A 222 -16.29 28.21 0.97
CA LEU A 222 -14.95 28.03 0.42
C LEU A 222 -14.12 29.33 0.45
N SER A 223 -14.66 30.43 0.97
CA SER A 223 -14.08 31.79 0.85
C SER A 223 -12.68 31.95 1.46
N LYS A 224 -12.29 31.07 2.40
CA LYS A 224 -10.96 31.08 3.01
C LYS A 224 -9.86 30.47 2.14
N TYR A 225 -10.22 29.67 1.12
CA TYR A 225 -9.27 28.96 0.26
C TYR A 225 -8.99 29.72 -1.05
N PRO A 226 -7.90 29.38 -1.77
CA PRO A 226 -7.65 29.89 -3.11
C PRO A 226 -8.82 29.58 -4.06
N THR A 227 -9.05 30.46 -5.04
CA THR A 227 -10.04 30.20 -6.10
C THR A 227 -9.32 29.87 -7.40
N PHE A 228 -9.83 28.88 -8.14
CA PHE A 228 -9.31 28.49 -9.45
C PHE A 228 -10.38 28.65 -10.52
N GLU A 229 -10.01 29.27 -11.63
CA GLU A 229 -10.84 29.46 -12.81
C GLU A 229 -10.06 29.03 -14.05
N SER A 230 -10.72 28.38 -15.00
CA SER A 230 -10.13 28.00 -16.29
C SER A 230 -11.18 27.90 -17.40
N ASP A 231 -10.71 27.82 -18.64
CA ASP A 231 -11.54 27.54 -19.83
C ASP A 231 -12.09 26.09 -19.86
N ILE A 232 -11.87 25.30 -18.81
CA ILE A 232 -12.28 23.89 -18.70
C ILE A 232 -13.25 23.75 -17.52
N PRO A 233 -14.57 23.87 -17.75
CA PRO A 233 -15.59 23.79 -16.71
C PRO A 233 -15.48 22.56 -15.79
N LEU A 234 -15.11 21.40 -16.34
CA LEU A 234 -14.92 20.17 -15.57
C LEU A 234 -13.84 20.33 -14.49
N VAL A 235 -12.70 20.93 -14.82
CA VAL A 235 -11.62 21.14 -13.85
C VAL A 235 -12.04 22.15 -12.78
N ASN A 236 -12.79 23.18 -13.15
CA ASN A 236 -13.32 24.17 -12.20
C ASN A 236 -14.28 23.52 -11.20
N ALA A 237 -15.24 22.72 -11.68
CA ALA A 237 -16.21 22.03 -10.84
C ALA A 237 -15.55 21.01 -9.92
N LEU A 238 -14.60 20.22 -10.43
CA LEU A 238 -13.87 19.23 -9.64
C LEU A 238 -12.96 19.85 -8.58
N TYR A 239 -12.38 21.02 -8.84
CA TYR A 239 -11.65 21.78 -7.83
C TYR A 239 -12.56 22.25 -6.69
N ASN A 240 -13.75 22.77 -7.01
CA ASN A 240 -14.72 23.17 -6.00
C ASN A 240 -15.29 21.98 -5.22
N LEU A 241 -15.46 20.82 -5.87
CA LEU A 241 -15.82 19.56 -5.21
C LEU A 241 -14.76 19.19 -4.17
N ALA A 242 -13.48 19.15 -4.57
CA ALA A 242 -12.38 18.81 -3.66
C ALA A 242 -12.26 19.81 -2.48
N LEU A 243 -12.45 21.11 -2.71
CA LEU A 243 -12.48 22.11 -1.62
C LEU A 243 -13.69 21.94 -0.70
N ASN A 244 -14.86 21.61 -1.25
CA ASN A 244 -16.07 21.36 -0.47
C ASN A 244 -15.88 20.15 0.46
N GLU A 245 -15.26 19.08 -0.04
CA GLU A 245 -14.88 17.90 0.75
C GLU A 245 -13.80 18.24 1.79
N LEU A 246 -12.78 19.04 1.43
CA LEU A 246 -11.76 19.48 2.39
C LEU A 246 -12.34 20.22 3.61
N VAL A 247 -13.40 21.01 3.41
CA VAL A 247 -14.13 21.65 4.52
C VAL A 247 -14.87 20.61 5.37
N ALA A 248 -15.42 19.56 4.75
CA ALA A 248 -16.04 18.46 5.47
C ALA A 248 -15.00 17.66 6.28
N ASP A 249 -13.79 17.50 5.74
CA ASP A 249 -12.65 16.82 6.37
C ASP A 249 -11.87 17.68 7.38
N SER A 250 -12.56 18.57 8.07
CA SER A 250 -11.97 19.45 9.10
C SER A 250 -12.55 19.12 10.47
N GLU A 251 -11.72 18.58 11.36
CA GLU A 251 -12.12 18.26 12.74
C GLU A 251 -12.11 19.50 13.65
N ALA A 252 -12.93 19.43 14.70
CA ALA A 252 -13.11 20.51 15.68
C ALA A 252 -11.84 20.78 16.51
N ASP A 253 -10.96 19.79 16.65
CA ASP A 253 -9.68 19.93 17.35
C ASP A 253 -8.57 20.59 16.51
N GLY A 254 -8.91 21.04 15.29
CA GLY A 254 -7.98 21.69 14.38
C GLY A 254 -7.10 20.72 13.61
N THR A 255 -7.46 19.43 13.55
CA THR A 255 -6.83 18.44 12.66
C THR A 255 -7.63 18.22 11.39
N PHE A 256 -7.03 17.62 10.36
CA PHE A 256 -7.77 17.06 9.24
C PHE A 256 -8.38 15.70 9.61
N ARG A 257 -9.51 15.39 9.00
CA ARG A 257 -10.07 14.03 8.93
C ARG A 257 -9.49 13.30 7.72
N THR A 258 -9.40 11.97 7.80
CA THR A 258 -8.81 11.15 6.72
C THR A 258 -9.81 10.85 5.60
N GLY A 259 -11.08 10.69 5.94
CA GLY A 259 -12.20 10.73 5.00
C GLY A 259 -13.53 10.50 5.70
N LYS A 260 -14.64 10.47 4.96
CA LYS A 260 -15.99 10.30 5.52
C LYS A 260 -16.12 9.09 6.46
N GLU A 261 -15.56 7.95 6.07
CA GLU A 261 -15.59 6.70 6.85
C GLU A 261 -14.40 6.58 7.82
N TRP A 262 -13.39 7.43 7.68
CA TRP A 262 -12.10 7.36 8.39
C TRP A 262 -11.87 8.60 9.26
N GLY A 263 -12.36 8.55 10.50
CA GLY A 263 -12.10 9.59 11.50
C GLY A 263 -10.63 9.68 11.93
N GLY A 264 -10.20 10.88 12.32
CA GLY A 264 -8.88 11.12 12.91
C GLY A 264 -7.71 11.23 11.91
N VAL A 265 -6.49 11.19 12.44
CA VAL A 265 -5.24 11.47 11.71
C VAL A 265 -4.35 10.23 11.68
N TRP A 266 -3.93 9.84 10.48
CA TRP A 266 -3.05 8.72 10.20
C TRP A 266 -1.77 9.24 9.57
N THR A 267 -0.60 8.73 9.98
CA THR A 267 0.69 9.37 9.65
C THR A 267 0.92 9.51 8.16
N ARG A 268 0.71 8.45 7.40
CA ARG A 268 0.94 8.45 5.94
C ARG A 268 -0.08 9.34 5.25
N ASP A 269 -1.34 9.19 5.64
CA ASP A 269 -2.49 9.84 5.04
C ASP A 269 -2.38 11.35 5.04
N ILE A 270 -2.10 11.90 6.22
CA ILE A 270 -1.91 13.33 6.32
C ILE A 270 -0.63 13.78 5.62
N SER A 271 0.44 12.98 5.68
CA SER A 271 1.76 13.43 5.24
C SER A 271 1.81 13.64 3.73
N TYR A 272 1.37 12.66 2.98
CA TYR A 272 1.36 12.76 1.53
C TYR A 272 0.28 13.74 1.03
N SER A 273 -0.88 13.82 1.69
CA SER A 273 -1.89 14.84 1.37
C SER A 273 -1.34 16.27 1.53
N ILE A 274 -0.54 16.52 2.58
CA ILE A 274 0.19 17.79 2.76
C ILE A 274 1.14 18.07 1.61
N VAL A 275 1.92 17.07 1.18
CA VAL A 275 2.87 17.21 0.07
C VAL A 275 2.15 17.51 -1.25
N LEU A 276 0.98 16.90 -1.47
CA LEU A 276 0.16 17.08 -2.67
C LEU A 276 -0.44 18.50 -2.73
N SER A 277 -1.10 18.96 -1.68
CA SER A 277 -1.74 20.30 -1.69
C SER A 277 -2.03 20.94 -0.33
N LEU A 278 -2.17 20.18 0.76
CA LEU A 278 -2.71 20.76 2.01
C LEU A 278 -1.79 21.80 2.68
N SER A 279 -0.47 21.75 2.44
CA SER A 279 0.45 22.78 2.93
C SER A 279 0.12 24.18 2.41
N ILE A 280 -0.34 24.28 1.16
CA ILE A 280 -0.74 25.53 0.49
C ILE A 280 -2.11 25.99 1.00
N LEU A 281 -3.00 25.02 1.28
CA LEU A 281 -4.41 25.29 1.57
C LEU A 281 -4.68 25.65 3.04
N ASP A 282 -4.10 24.90 3.98
CA ASP A 282 -4.29 25.13 5.42
C ASP A 282 -3.05 24.65 6.21
N PRO A 283 -1.92 25.39 6.17
CA PRO A 283 -0.66 24.99 6.79
C PRO A 283 -0.74 24.87 8.31
N GLU A 284 -1.62 25.62 8.98
CA GLU A 284 -1.76 25.54 10.45
C GLU A 284 -2.50 24.27 10.88
N ARG A 285 -3.55 23.86 10.14
CA ARG A 285 -4.17 22.54 10.32
C ARG A 285 -3.20 21.41 10.00
N ALA A 286 -2.33 21.59 8.99
CA ALA A 286 -1.26 20.66 8.67
C ALA A 286 -0.28 20.49 9.85
N LYS A 287 0.24 21.58 10.43
CA LYS A 287 1.10 21.54 11.63
C LYS A 287 0.40 20.83 12.80
N THR A 288 -0.87 21.15 13.05
CA THR A 288 -1.66 20.56 14.14
C THR A 288 -1.83 19.06 13.96
N SER A 289 -2.17 18.63 12.74
CA SER A 289 -2.32 17.21 12.40
C SER A 289 -0.99 16.46 12.50
N LEU A 290 0.12 17.04 12.02
CA LEU A 290 1.45 16.44 12.13
C LEU A 290 1.89 16.28 13.60
N ARG A 291 1.64 17.27 14.47
CA ARG A 291 1.94 17.17 15.91
C ARG A 291 1.17 16.04 16.59
N ARG A 292 -0.05 15.72 16.13
CA ARG A 292 -0.84 14.59 16.64
C ARG A 292 -0.13 13.24 16.41
N LYS A 293 0.76 13.17 15.42
CA LYS A 293 1.53 11.97 15.03
C LYS A 293 2.95 11.94 15.60
N VAL A 294 3.19 12.65 16.69
CA VAL A 294 4.47 12.68 17.39
C VAL A 294 4.32 12.17 18.82
N LYS A 295 5.18 11.24 19.23
CA LYS A 295 5.29 10.76 20.62
C LYS A 295 6.76 10.67 20.99
N ARG A 296 7.13 11.18 22.18
CA ARG A 296 8.53 11.26 22.65
C ARG A 296 9.46 12.00 21.67
N ASN A 297 8.99 12.99 20.94
CA ASN A 297 9.75 13.65 19.85
C ASN A 297 10.24 12.67 18.78
N ARG A 298 9.45 11.63 18.48
CA ARG A 298 9.59 10.76 17.30
C ARG A 298 8.26 10.64 16.58
N ILE A 299 8.34 10.33 15.30
CA ILE A 299 7.17 10.12 14.46
C ILE A 299 6.53 8.77 14.83
N ILE A 300 5.20 8.76 14.97
CA ILE A 300 4.39 7.56 15.19
C ILE A 300 4.18 6.84 13.83
N GLN A 301 4.40 5.54 13.79
CA GLN A 301 3.94 4.70 12.68
C GLN A 301 2.51 4.25 12.93
N ASP A 302 1.62 4.56 12.00
CA ASP A 302 0.31 3.94 11.84
C ASP A 302 -0.29 4.21 10.44
N THR A 303 -1.10 3.29 9.92
CA THR A 303 -1.15 1.85 10.25
C THR A 303 0.00 1.08 9.60
N GLY A 304 0.05 -0.22 9.89
CA GLY A 304 1.07 -1.14 9.41
C GLY A 304 0.68 -2.56 9.81
N SER A 305 1.18 -3.57 9.09
CA SER A 305 1.07 -4.96 9.53
C SER A 305 1.51 -5.10 10.99
N GLY A 306 0.62 -5.62 11.83
CA GLY A 306 0.86 -6.11 13.19
C GLY A 306 1.99 -5.44 13.97
N GLY A 307 1.69 -4.62 14.96
CA GLY A 307 2.73 -3.97 15.74
C GLY A 307 3.41 -2.79 15.03
N ALA A 308 3.00 -2.48 13.79
CA ALA A 308 3.37 -1.31 13.02
C ALA A 308 4.89 -1.11 12.97
N TRP A 309 5.45 -0.13 13.68
CA TRP A 309 6.92 -0.03 13.76
C TRP A 309 7.51 -1.08 14.72
N PRO A 310 8.49 -1.89 14.26
CA PRO A 310 9.34 -1.65 13.10
C PRO A 310 8.99 -2.48 11.86
N VAL A 311 7.91 -3.26 11.87
CA VAL A 311 7.44 -4.05 10.72
C VAL A 311 7.21 -3.16 9.50
N SER A 312 6.56 -2.02 9.69
CA SER A 312 6.47 -0.92 8.74
C SER A 312 7.36 0.23 9.24
N SER A 313 8.03 0.93 8.32
CA SER A 313 9.00 1.99 8.67
C SER A 313 8.83 3.29 7.86
N ASP A 314 7.78 3.38 7.05
CA ASP A 314 7.50 4.53 6.18
C ASP A 314 6.87 5.72 6.94
N ARG A 315 6.80 5.69 8.27
CA ARG A 315 6.51 6.86 9.13
C ARG A 315 7.32 8.10 8.78
N VAL A 316 8.50 7.93 8.18
CA VAL A 316 9.37 9.02 7.74
C VAL A 316 8.75 9.91 6.65
N THR A 317 7.64 9.50 6.03
CA THR A 317 6.78 10.36 5.18
C THR A 317 6.38 11.67 5.88
N TRP A 318 6.26 11.66 7.21
CA TRP A 318 6.05 12.85 8.03
C TRP A 318 7.12 13.93 7.81
N ALA A 319 8.37 13.53 7.55
CA ALA A 319 9.45 14.47 7.25
C ALA A 319 9.21 15.22 5.94
N LEU A 320 8.64 14.54 4.92
CA LEU A 320 8.26 15.14 3.64
C LEU A 320 7.24 16.26 3.87
N ALA A 321 6.20 15.95 4.63
CA ALA A 321 5.12 16.87 4.97
C ALA A 321 5.63 18.05 5.80
N ALA A 322 6.42 17.79 6.84
CA ALA A 322 6.95 18.83 7.72
C ALA A 322 7.89 19.79 6.98
N TRP A 323 8.71 19.28 6.06
CA TRP A 323 9.52 20.10 5.16
C TRP A 323 8.67 20.93 4.21
N ASN A 324 7.61 20.35 3.66
CA ASN A 324 6.71 21.05 2.76
C ASN A 324 5.92 22.17 3.47
N VAL A 325 5.52 21.96 4.72
CA VAL A 325 4.95 23.01 5.59
C VAL A 325 5.98 24.11 5.86
N TYR A 326 7.24 23.77 6.16
CA TYR A 326 8.29 24.77 6.38
C TYR A 326 8.50 25.64 5.13
N THR A 327 8.73 25.02 3.97
CA THR A 327 8.98 25.75 2.71
C THR A 327 7.79 26.61 2.30
N THR A 328 6.56 26.20 2.62
CA THR A 328 5.34 26.96 2.32
C THR A 328 5.07 28.13 3.28
N THR A 329 5.60 28.07 4.50
CA THR A 329 5.31 29.08 5.55
C THR A 329 6.50 29.94 5.95
N GLY A 330 7.74 29.50 5.72
CA GLY A 330 8.95 30.14 6.24
C GLY A 330 9.11 30.02 7.76
N ASP A 331 8.27 29.26 8.46
CA ASP A 331 8.23 29.21 9.92
C ASP A 331 9.47 28.53 10.54
N LYS A 332 10.39 29.34 11.04
CA LYS A 332 11.64 28.89 11.68
C LYS A 332 11.41 28.16 13.01
N LYS A 333 10.31 28.41 13.71
CA LYS A 333 9.99 27.66 14.95
C LYS A 333 9.57 26.24 14.58
N TRP A 334 8.70 26.12 13.59
CA TRP A 334 8.31 24.82 13.03
C TRP A 334 9.53 24.04 12.50
N LEU A 335 10.44 24.69 11.75
CA LEU A 335 11.68 24.06 11.29
C LEU A 335 12.47 23.40 12.42
N LYS A 336 12.66 24.12 13.54
CA LYS A 336 13.42 23.63 14.70
C LYS A 336 12.72 22.44 15.36
N GLU A 337 11.40 22.53 15.55
CA GLU A 337 10.58 21.46 16.12
C GLU A 337 10.61 20.20 15.23
N ALA A 338 10.35 20.37 13.93
CA ALA A 338 10.36 19.29 12.96
C ALA A 338 11.73 18.62 12.85
N TYR A 339 12.83 19.38 12.85
CA TYR A 339 14.17 18.80 12.82
C TYR A 339 14.44 17.88 14.01
N GLU A 340 14.02 18.27 15.21
CA GLU A 340 14.19 17.43 16.41
C GLU A 340 13.43 16.11 16.27
N VAL A 341 12.19 16.16 15.79
CA VAL A 341 11.36 14.96 15.56
C VAL A 341 11.97 14.05 14.48
N VAL A 342 12.35 14.62 13.34
CA VAL A 342 12.92 13.87 12.20
C VAL A 342 14.26 13.24 12.57
N SER A 343 15.18 14.01 13.15
CA SER A 343 16.51 13.50 13.51
C SER A 343 16.46 12.40 14.56
N ASN A 344 15.61 12.53 15.58
CA ASN A 344 15.40 11.47 16.56
C ASN A 344 14.83 10.19 15.94
N THR A 345 13.89 10.34 15.00
CA THR A 345 13.27 9.20 14.30
C THR A 345 14.29 8.45 13.44
N ILE A 346 15.06 9.18 12.62
CA ILE A 346 16.12 8.60 11.79
C ILE A 346 17.17 7.87 12.65
N ASN A 347 17.56 8.45 13.79
CA ASN A 347 18.52 7.82 14.68
C ASN A 347 18.03 6.49 15.26
N ASP A 348 16.74 6.39 15.62
CA ASP A 348 16.15 5.13 16.08
C ASP A 348 16.06 4.11 14.92
N ASP A 349 15.67 4.55 13.72
CA ASP A 349 15.55 3.71 12.53
C ASP A 349 16.90 3.14 12.08
N MET A 350 17.98 3.92 12.13
CA MET A 350 19.33 3.44 11.82
C MET A 350 19.80 2.30 12.74
N MET A 351 19.21 2.17 13.93
CA MET A 351 19.55 1.10 14.88
C MET A 351 18.65 -0.13 14.75
N VAL A 352 17.45 0.02 14.19
CA VAL A 352 16.41 -1.01 14.19
C VAL A 352 16.08 -1.53 12.79
N VAL A 353 16.03 -0.68 11.78
CA VAL A 353 15.57 -1.05 10.42
C VAL A 353 16.66 -0.93 9.36
N TYR A 354 17.84 -0.38 9.66
CA TYR A 354 18.94 -0.38 8.68
C TYR A 354 19.48 -1.79 8.41
N ASP A 355 19.56 -2.17 7.14
CA ASP A 355 20.17 -3.40 6.66
C ASP A 355 21.61 -3.14 6.19
N ALA A 356 22.58 -3.51 7.02
CA ALA A 356 23.99 -3.27 6.72
C ALA A 356 24.55 -4.12 5.55
N GLU A 357 23.85 -5.17 5.12
CA GLU A 357 24.28 -6.02 4.00
C GLU A 357 24.03 -5.35 2.66
N THR A 358 22.86 -4.72 2.49
CA THR A 358 22.46 -4.03 1.26
C THR A 358 22.63 -2.51 1.32
N GLY A 359 22.70 -1.93 2.53
CA GLY A 359 22.63 -0.49 2.74
C GLY A 359 21.23 0.10 2.62
N LEU A 360 20.21 -0.75 2.46
CA LEU A 360 18.79 -0.37 2.40
C LEU A 360 18.16 -0.34 3.81
N MET A 361 16.97 0.21 3.90
CA MET A 361 16.10 0.21 5.06
C MET A 361 15.06 -0.91 4.93
N ARG A 362 14.84 -1.61 6.03
CA ARG A 362 13.85 -2.66 6.22
C ARG A 362 12.48 -2.09 6.51
N GLY A 363 11.45 -2.73 6.00
CA GLY A 363 10.08 -2.44 6.37
C GLY A 363 9.09 -2.76 5.26
N GLU A 364 7.83 -2.84 5.66
CA GLU A 364 6.68 -2.97 4.77
C GLU A 364 6.66 -1.87 3.71
N SER A 365 6.06 -2.21 2.57
CA SER A 365 5.83 -1.27 1.48
C SER A 365 5.00 -0.08 1.91
N SER A 366 5.43 1.13 1.54
CA SER A 366 4.72 2.33 1.93
C SER A 366 3.27 2.28 1.46
N PHE A 367 2.36 2.67 2.35
CA PHE A 367 0.89 2.61 2.27
C PHE A 367 0.21 1.26 2.01
N LEU A 368 0.92 0.30 1.44
CA LEU A 368 0.45 -1.03 1.07
C LEU A 368 0.43 -1.98 2.28
N ASP A 369 -0.16 -1.51 3.37
CA ASP A 369 -0.04 -2.04 4.73
C ASP A 369 -0.94 -3.24 5.05
N TRP A 370 -1.65 -3.76 4.05
CA TRP A 370 -2.43 -4.99 4.17
C TRP A 370 -1.64 -6.12 3.56
N ARG A 371 -0.91 -6.88 4.39
CA ARG A 371 -0.02 -7.95 3.92
C ARG A 371 -0.62 -8.86 2.85
N LYS A 372 -1.91 -9.22 2.97
CA LYS A 372 -2.62 -10.13 2.06
C LYS A 372 -2.75 -9.58 0.64
N GLN A 373 -2.69 -8.26 0.50
CA GLN A 373 -2.88 -7.53 -0.75
C GLN A 373 -1.58 -7.36 -1.54
N THR A 374 -0.40 -7.51 -0.92
CA THR A 374 0.87 -7.16 -1.58
C THR A 374 2.02 -8.12 -1.33
N TYR A 375 1.92 -9.01 -0.33
CA TYR A 375 2.94 -10.01 0.00
C TYR A 375 2.44 -11.44 -0.22
N PRO A 376 3.34 -12.41 -0.47
CA PRO A 376 2.95 -13.82 -0.48
C PRO A 376 2.41 -14.25 0.89
N ARG A 377 1.38 -15.09 0.90
CA ARG A 377 0.64 -15.47 2.12
C ARG A 377 1.48 -16.11 3.22
N TRP A 378 2.59 -16.76 2.87
CA TRP A 378 3.49 -17.40 3.83
C TRP A 378 4.32 -16.39 4.64
N MET A 379 4.48 -15.14 4.18
CA MET A 379 5.28 -14.15 4.90
C MET A 379 4.58 -13.69 6.18
N ASP A 380 5.26 -13.92 7.30
CA ASP A 380 4.88 -13.41 8.62
C ASP A 380 5.28 -11.92 8.75
N ASN A 381 4.77 -11.21 9.76
CA ASN A 381 5.15 -9.84 10.08
C ASN A 381 6.67 -9.67 10.26
N VAL A 382 7.37 -10.70 10.77
CA VAL A 382 8.84 -10.67 10.87
C VAL A 382 9.55 -10.83 9.54
N ASP A 383 8.93 -11.52 8.56
CA ASP A 383 9.44 -11.63 7.20
C ASP A 383 9.18 -10.31 6.45
N ILE A 384 8.02 -9.69 6.64
CA ILE A 384 7.66 -8.37 6.10
C ILE A 384 8.60 -7.29 6.65
N TYR A 385 8.87 -7.30 7.96
CA TYR A 385 9.89 -6.45 8.57
C TYR A 385 11.21 -6.55 7.80
N ARG A 386 11.65 -7.75 7.37
CA ARG A 386 12.92 -7.91 6.67
C ARG A 386 12.90 -7.49 5.21
N SER A 387 11.73 -7.25 4.62
CA SER A 387 11.62 -6.83 3.23
C SER A 387 12.26 -5.46 2.99
N LEU A 388 12.77 -5.25 1.78
CA LEU A 388 13.48 -4.03 1.38
C LEU A 388 12.73 -3.40 0.21
N ASN A 389 11.77 -2.53 0.53
CA ASN A 389 10.80 -1.99 -0.42
C ASN A 389 11.24 -0.67 -1.07
N LEU A 390 10.87 -0.48 -2.34
CA LEU A 390 11.19 0.70 -3.12
C LEU A 390 10.65 1.99 -2.48
N GLY A 391 9.33 2.14 -2.35
CA GLY A 391 8.70 3.35 -1.81
C GLY A 391 9.25 3.71 -0.43
N THR A 392 9.31 2.74 0.48
CA THR A 392 9.83 2.94 1.85
C THR A 392 11.29 3.39 1.84
N ASN A 393 12.14 2.85 0.97
CA ASN A 393 13.53 3.27 0.86
C ASN A 393 13.69 4.66 0.23
N VAL A 394 12.86 5.00 -0.75
CA VAL A 394 12.82 6.34 -1.35
C VAL A 394 12.39 7.38 -0.31
N ASP A 395 11.41 7.05 0.54
CA ASP A 395 10.99 7.92 1.65
C ASP A 395 12.10 8.12 2.67
N HIS A 396 12.82 7.06 3.06
CA HIS A 396 13.98 7.17 3.95
C HIS A 396 15.10 8.01 3.32
N TYR A 397 15.33 7.87 2.01
CA TYR A 397 16.30 8.70 1.29
C TYR A 397 15.94 10.18 1.36
N GLU A 398 14.70 10.53 1.00
CA GLU A 398 14.29 11.94 0.98
C GLU A 398 14.18 12.51 2.39
N ALA A 399 13.68 11.75 3.37
CA ALA A 399 13.68 12.16 4.77
C ALA A 399 15.10 12.45 5.30
N THR A 400 16.09 11.67 4.87
CA THR A 400 17.51 11.90 5.20
C THR A 400 18.07 13.13 4.51
N GLN A 401 17.72 13.38 3.23
CA GLN A 401 18.06 14.61 2.52
C GLN A 401 17.43 15.85 3.16
N ILE A 402 16.18 15.73 3.62
CA ILE A 402 15.48 16.78 4.37
C ILE A 402 16.19 17.04 5.70
N ALA A 403 16.54 16.00 6.46
CA ALA A 403 17.29 16.15 7.70
C ALA A 403 18.63 16.87 7.49
N SER A 404 19.32 16.58 6.38
CA SER A 404 20.53 17.31 5.97
C SER A 404 20.27 18.80 5.74
N ARG A 405 19.24 19.14 4.93
CA ARG A 405 18.85 20.53 4.65
C ARG A 405 18.44 21.28 5.91
N MET A 406 17.60 20.67 6.74
CA MET A 406 17.18 21.24 8.03
C MET A 406 18.37 21.48 8.96
N ALA A 407 19.31 20.53 9.04
CA ALA A 407 20.52 20.67 9.85
C ALA A 407 21.38 21.87 9.37
N SER A 408 21.59 22.04 8.07
CA SER A 408 22.33 23.19 7.52
C SER A 408 21.64 24.52 7.85
N LEU A 409 20.31 24.62 7.68
CA LEU A 409 19.56 25.83 8.03
C LEU A 409 19.64 26.18 9.53
N LEU A 410 19.85 25.17 10.38
CA LEU A 410 20.02 25.32 11.82
C LEU A 410 21.50 25.46 12.24
N GLY A 411 22.44 25.57 11.30
CA GLY A 411 23.88 25.71 11.57
C GLY A 411 24.56 24.45 12.10
N LYS A 412 23.98 23.26 11.86
CA LYS A 412 24.47 21.95 12.30
C LYS A 412 25.23 21.23 11.18
N GLU A 413 26.33 21.82 10.73
CA GLU A 413 27.04 21.38 9.52
C GLU A 413 27.60 19.94 9.60
N LYS A 414 27.99 19.48 10.79
CA LYS A 414 28.48 18.11 10.96
C LYS A 414 27.37 17.08 10.71
N GLU A 415 26.21 17.29 11.31
CA GLU A 415 25.03 16.48 11.12
C GLU A 415 24.52 16.58 9.68
N ALA A 416 24.50 17.78 9.11
CA ALA A 416 24.11 17.99 7.71
C ALA A 416 24.96 17.15 6.75
N LYS A 417 26.28 17.16 6.93
CA LYS A 417 27.20 16.34 6.14
C LYS A 417 26.97 14.84 6.34
N ALA A 418 26.79 14.39 7.58
CA ALA A 418 26.55 12.98 7.87
C ALA A 418 25.25 12.46 7.23
N TYR A 419 24.16 13.23 7.32
CA TYR A 419 22.91 12.88 6.66
C TYR A 419 23.07 12.87 5.14
N LYS A 420 23.77 13.85 4.56
CA LYS A 420 24.02 13.89 3.11
C LYS A 420 24.79 12.66 2.63
N GLU A 421 25.83 12.24 3.34
CA GLU A 421 26.59 11.02 3.03
C GLU A 421 25.70 9.77 3.13
N SER A 422 24.87 9.68 4.17
CA SER A 422 23.92 8.57 4.34
C SER A 422 22.89 8.51 3.21
N ALA A 423 22.33 9.64 2.80
CA ALA A 423 21.38 9.72 1.69
C ALA A 423 22.02 9.31 0.35
N VAL A 424 23.25 9.74 0.07
CA VAL A 424 23.99 9.31 -1.14
C VAL A 424 24.18 7.79 -1.14
N ASN A 425 24.58 7.21 0.00
CA ASN A 425 24.74 5.75 0.12
C ASN A 425 23.42 5.01 -0.10
N LEU A 426 22.31 5.50 0.47
CA LEU A 426 20.99 4.90 0.31
C LEU A 426 20.49 5.00 -1.14
N LYS A 427 20.66 6.14 -1.82
CA LYS A 427 20.35 6.28 -3.26
C LYS A 427 21.13 5.29 -4.12
N ASN A 428 22.42 5.08 -3.80
CA ASN A 428 23.24 4.10 -4.50
C ASN A 428 22.73 2.67 -4.23
N ALA A 429 22.40 2.35 -2.98
CA ALA A 429 21.84 1.05 -2.62
C ALA A 429 20.53 0.76 -3.38
N ILE A 430 19.60 1.71 -3.43
CA ILE A 430 18.34 1.59 -4.19
C ILE A 430 18.63 1.27 -5.66
N ASN A 431 19.51 2.04 -6.29
CA ASN A 431 19.88 1.85 -7.68
C ASN A 431 20.61 0.53 -7.97
N ASN A 432 21.39 0.03 -7.01
CA ASN A 432 22.15 -1.21 -7.17
C ASN A 432 21.28 -2.47 -6.98
N HIS A 433 20.30 -2.39 -6.09
CA HIS A 433 19.56 -3.57 -5.64
C HIS A 433 18.15 -3.68 -6.24
N LEU A 434 17.52 -2.56 -6.62
CA LEU A 434 16.12 -2.57 -7.05
C LEU A 434 15.96 -2.26 -8.55
N TRP A 435 16.92 -1.61 -9.21
CA TRP A 435 16.80 -1.29 -10.64
C TRP A 435 16.80 -2.56 -11.52
N MET A 436 15.82 -2.69 -12.43
CA MET A 436 15.74 -3.78 -13.39
C MET A 436 16.02 -3.28 -14.81
N GLU A 437 17.24 -3.51 -15.29
CA GLU A 437 17.70 -2.99 -16.59
C GLU A 437 16.84 -3.48 -17.77
N ASP A 438 16.39 -4.73 -17.72
CA ASP A 438 15.56 -5.35 -18.77
C ASP A 438 14.14 -4.78 -18.80
N LYS A 439 13.61 -4.40 -17.65
CA LYS A 439 12.26 -3.81 -17.51
C LYS A 439 12.25 -2.29 -17.70
N GLY A 440 13.35 -1.62 -17.35
CA GLY A 440 13.50 -0.16 -17.41
C GLY A 440 12.75 0.60 -16.30
N TYR A 441 12.43 -0.11 -15.21
CA TYR A 441 11.86 0.42 -13.97
C TYR A 441 12.40 -0.38 -12.76
N TYR A 442 12.08 0.03 -11.54
CA TYR A 442 12.53 -0.61 -10.31
C TYR A 442 11.62 -1.79 -9.87
N ALA A 443 12.20 -2.79 -9.22
CA ALA A 443 11.45 -3.85 -8.57
C ALA A 443 10.71 -3.30 -7.33
N GLN A 444 9.49 -3.77 -7.07
CA GLN A 444 8.72 -3.33 -5.90
C GLN A 444 9.48 -3.56 -4.58
N TYR A 445 10.19 -4.69 -4.42
CA TYR A 445 10.99 -4.98 -3.23
C TYR A 445 11.92 -6.21 -3.38
N LEU A 446 12.86 -6.34 -2.45
CA LEU A 446 13.51 -7.61 -2.11
C LEU A 446 12.78 -8.29 -0.94
N TYR A 447 12.56 -9.60 -1.01
CA TYR A 447 11.87 -10.38 0.02
C TYR A 447 12.43 -11.79 0.15
N GLY A 448 12.19 -12.43 1.30
CA GLY A 448 12.69 -13.75 1.63
C GLY A 448 12.78 -13.94 3.14
N ARG A 449 13.27 -15.11 3.55
CA ARG A 449 13.62 -15.37 4.94
C ARG A 449 15.10 -15.10 5.11
N ASP A 450 16.00 -16.07 5.03
CA ASP A 450 17.43 -15.81 5.22
C ASP A 450 18.14 -15.23 4.01
N TYR A 451 17.66 -15.55 2.81
CA TYR A 451 18.17 -15.01 1.56
C TYR A 451 17.09 -14.28 0.79
N MET A 452 17.39 -13.04 0.38
CA MET A 452 16.45 -12.18 -0.32
C MET A 452 16.47 -12.43 -1.82
N VAL A 453 15.29 -12.39 -2.45
CA VAL A 453 15.10 -12.42 -3.90
C VAL A 453 14.36 -11.16 -4.35
N GLN A 454 14.61 -10.73 -5.58
CA GLN A 454 13.92 -9.59 -6.17
C GLN A 454 12.51 -9.99 -6.62
N SER A 455 11.51 -9.20 -6.22
CA SER A 455 10.15 -9.30 -6.76
C SER A 455 10.01 -8.33 -7.94
N PRO A 456 9.93 -8.81 -9.20
CA PRO A 456 10.05 -7.96 -10.38
C PRO A 456 8.76 -7.19 -10.72
N LYS A 457 7.79 -7.17 -9.81
CA LYS A 457 6.54 -6.44 -9.98
C LYS A 457 6.79 -4.94 -9.93
N PHE A 458 5.90 -4.21 -10.60
CA PHE A 458 5.79 -2.76 -10.55
C PHE A 458 4.98 -2.33 -9.33
N GLU A 459 5.40 -1.24 -8.68
CA GLU A 459 4.70 -0.57 -7.59
C GLU A 459 4.69 0.94 -7.86
N ALA A 460 3.51 1.52 -8.06
CA ALA A 460 3.36 2.81 -8.73
C ALA A 460 3.83 4.02 -7.90
N LEU A 461 3.65 4.01 -6.58
CA LEU A 461 4.02 5.14 -5.73
C LEU A 461 5.55 5.23 -5.61
N GLY A 462 6.24 4.13 -5.30
CA GLY A 462 7.69 4.11 -5.17
C GLY A 462 8.41 4.50 -6.45
N GLU A 463 7.88 4.11 -7.62
CA GLU A 463 8.38 4.52 -8.93
C GLU A 463 8.21 6.02 -9.17
N ALA A 464 7.02 6.55 -8.87
CA ALA A 464 6.76 7.98 -8.97
C ALA A 464 7.67 8.78 -8.03
N LEU A 465 7.83 8.36 -6.77
CA LEU A 465 8.68 9.02 -5.80
C LEU A 465 10.17 8.94 -6.18
N ALA A 466 10.61 7.83 -6.78
CA ALA A 466 11.98 7.68 -7.26
C ALA A 466 12.32 8.72 -8.35
N ILE A 467 11.34 9.10 -9.17
CA ILE A 467 11.45 10.20 -10.13
C ILE A 467 11.38 11.57 -9.42
N ILE A 468 10.39 11.77 -8.57
CA ILE A 468 10.11 13.06 -7.93
C ILE A 468 11.28 13.52 -7.05
N PHE A 469 11.92 12.60 -6.32
CA PHE A 469 13.06 12.90 -5.45
C PHE A 469 14.43 12.62 -6.08
N ASP A 470 14.48 12.42 -7.41
CA ASP A 470 15.71 12.24 -8.17
C ASP A 470 16.57 11.06 -7.68
N VAL A 471 15.94 9.97 -7.23
CA VAL A 471 16.63 8.69 -6.99
C VAL A 471 16.97 8.04 -8.32
N ALA A 472 16.03 8.08 -9.27
CA ALA A 472 16.27 7.79 -10.68
C ALA A 472 17.10 8.92 -11.32
N SER A 473 18.01 8.57 -12.22
CA SER A 473 18.61 9.57 -13.12
C SER A 473 17.56 10.06 -14.12
N GLU A 474 17.80 11.18 -14.79
CA GLU A 474 16.89 11.69 -15.84
C GLU A 474 16.60 10.64 -16.93
N GLU A 475 17.60 9.85 -17.32
CA GLU A 475 17.45 8.77 -18.30
C GLU A 475 16.53 7.66 -17.76
N LYS A 476 16.78 7.18 -16.54
CA LYS A 476 15.93 6.17 -15.90
C LYS A 476 14.51 6.68 -15.68
N ALA A 477 14.36 7.95 -15.31
CA ALA A 477 13.06 8.56 -15.08
C ALA A 477 12.18 8.52 -16.35
N LYS A 478 12.78 8.81 -17.52
CA LYS A 478 12.08 8.68 -18.80
C LYS A 478 11.68 7.24 -19.09
N THR A 479 12.59 6.28 -18.90
CA THR A 479 12.29 4.88 -19.17
C THR A 479 11.22 4.32 -18.24
N ILE A 480 11.18 4.74 -16.97
CA ILE A 480 10.13 4.35 -16.02
C ILE A 480 8.78 4.76 -16.57
N VAL A 481 8.57 6.04 -16.88
CA VAL A 481 7.26 6.52 -17.37
C VAL A 481 6.87 5.89 -18.72
N GLU A 482 7.84 5.63 -19.59
CA GLU A 482 7.59 5.02 -20.90
C GLU A 482 7.28 3.52 -20.82
N LYS A 483 7.89 2.77 -19.89
CA LYS A 483 7.86 1.30 -19.87
C LYS A 483 7.01 0.71 -18.73
N SER A 484 6.73 1.45 -17.67
CA SER A 484 5.89 0.96 -16.57
C SER A 484 4.50 0.55 -17.06
N PRO A 485 3.97 -0.58 -16.59
CA PRO A 485 2.65 -1.08 -17.01
C PRO A 485 1.53 -0.19 -16.45
N ILE A 486 0.80 0.49 -17.33
CA ILE A 486 -0.34 1.33 -16.97
C ILE A 486 -1.64 0.68 -17.49
N THR A 487 -2.61 0.47 -16.60
CA THR A 487 -3.90 -0.15 -16.96
C THR A 487 -4.84 0.88 -17.60
N PRO A 488 -5.93 0.49 -18.30
CA PRO A 488 -6.77 1.43 -19.02
C PRO A 488 -7.36 2.56 -18.17
N TYR A 489 -7.66 2.29 -16.89
CA TYR A 489 -8.23 3.27 -15.96
C TYR A 489 -7.19 4.05 -15.13
N GLY A 490 -5.89 3.74 -15.27
CA GLY A 490 -4.81 4.41 -14.54
C GLY A 490 -3.67 3.48 -14.10
N ALA A 491 -2.76 4.02 -13.29
CA ALA A 491 -1.68 3.27 -12.65
C ALA A 491 -2.25 2.46 -11.48
N ALA A 492 -2.30 1.14 -11.63
CA ALA A 492 -2.63 0.25 -10.52
C ALA A 492 -1.53 0.33 -9.45
N CYS A 493 -1.90 0.21 -8.17
CA CYS A 493 -0.94 0.31 -7.07
C CYS A 493 0.20 -0.71 -7.20
N VAL A 494 -0.12 -1.92 -7.67
CA VAL A 494 0.85 -2.97 -8.03
C VAL A 494 0.49 -3.64 -9.36
N TYR A 495 1.48 -4.19 -10.08
CA TYR A 495 1.25 -4.96 -11.30
C TYR A 495 2.36 -6.00 -11.57
N PRO A 496 2.05 -7.22 -12.05
CA PRO A 496 0.71 -7.80 -12.20
C PRO A 496 0.01 -8.05 -10.86
N GLN A 497 -1.32 -8.18 -10.91
CA GLN A 497 -2.18 -8.41 -9.76
C GLN A 497 -1.99 -9.83 -9.17
N ILE A 498 -2.36 -10.01 -7.91
CA ILE A 498 -2.32 -11.27 -7.16
C ILE A 498 -3.66 -11.99 -7.33
N PRO A 499 -3.69 -13.26 -7.79
CA PRO A 499 -4.93 -13.98 -8.04
C PRO A 499 -5.65 -14.37 -6.74
N GLY A 500 -6.98 -14.31 -6.74
CA GLY A 500 -7.82 -14.75 -5.61
C GLY A 500 -7.83 -13.79 -4.42
N ILE A 501 -7.48 -12.51 -4.65
CA ILE A 501 -7.53 -11.43 -3.65
C ILE A 501 -8.50 -10.38 -4.15
N ARG A 502 -9.48 -10.00 -3.32
CA ARG A 502 -10.48 -8.97 -3.65
C ARG A 502 -9.81 -7.58 -3.78
N PRO A 503 -10.28 -6.71 -4.68
CA PRO A 503 -9.62 -5.45 -4.95
C PRO A 503 -9.52 -4.54 -3.72
N TYR A 504 -8.35 -3.97 -3.48
CA TYR A 504 -8.13 -2.85 -2.56
C TYR A 504 -6.80 -2.18 -2.88
N HIS A 505 -5.69 -2.69 -2.33
CA HIS A 505 -4.33 -2.38 -2.79
C HIS A 505 -3.97 -3.21 -4.02
N ASN A 506 -4.27 -4.51 -3.99
CA ASN A 506 -4.22 -5.37 -5.16
C ASN A 506 -5.39 -5.03 -6.09
N ASN A 507 -5.17 -5.03 -7.40
CA ASN A 507 -6.20 -4.76 -8.40
C ASN A 507 -6.94 -3.42 -8.18
N GLY A 508 -6.28 -2.48 -7.49
CA GLY A 508 -6.83 -1.18 -7.16
C GLY A 508 -6.03 -0.05 -7.78
N ILE A 509 -6.73 1.03 -8.11
CA ILE A 509 -6.18 2.33 -8.48
C ILE A 509 -6.60 3.32 -7.40
N TRP A 510 -5.63 3.97 -6.79
CA TRP A 510 -5.84 4.99 -5.77
C TRP A 510 -5.54 6.36 -6.39
N PRO A 511 -6.49 7.32 -6.40
CA PRO A 511 -6.29 8.62 -7.07
C PRO A 511 -5.07 9.39 -6.58
N PHE A 512 -4.65 9.23 -5.33
CA PHE A 512 -3.44 9.88 -4.83
C PHE A 512 -2.17 9.28 -5.43
N VAL A 513 -2.11 7.96 -5.62
CA VAL A 513 -0.97 7.29 -6.26
C VAL A 513 -0.89 7.75 -7.71
N GLN A 514 -2.05 7.82 -8.37
CA GLN A 514 -2.17 8.40 -9.71
C GLN A 514 -1.69 9.86 -9.72
N ALA A 515 -1.97 10.66 -8.69
CA ALA A 515 -1.51 12.05 -8.61
C ALA A 515 0.02 12.14 -8.52
N TYR A 516 0.68 11.29 -7.73
CA TYR A 516 2.14 11.20 -7.71
C TYR A 516 2.69 10.74 -9.07
N TRP A 517 2.07 9.73 -9.69
CA TRP A 517 2.44 9.28 -11.03
C TRP A 517 2.34 10.41 -12.09
N ASN A 518 1.30 11.24 -11.99
CA ASN A 518 1.12 12.41 -12.86
C ASN A 518 2.20 13.46 -12.63
N ILE A 519 2.58 13.72 -11.37
CA ILE A 519 3.68 14.65 -11.05
C ILE A 519 5.02 14.11 -11.61
N ALA A 520 5.27 12.80 -11.51
CA ALA A 520 6.44 12.17 -12.11
C ALA A 520 6.43 12.25 -13.65
N SER A 521 5.28 12.01 -14.27
CA SER A 521 5.08 12.14 -15.72
C SER A 521 5.28 13.58 -16.20
N ALA A 522 4.79 14.56 -15.43
CA ALA A 522 5.01 15.98 -15.69
C ALA A 522 6.50 16.36 -15.58
N LYS A 523 7.18 15.91 -14.52
CA LYS A 523 8.62 16.16 -14.29
C LYS A 523 9.50 15.61 -15.42
N THR A 524 9.13 14.48 -16.00
CA THR A 524 9.85 13.87 -17.14
C THR A 524 9.49 14.48 -18.49
N GLY A 525 8.46 15.34 -18.53
CA GLY A 525 7.95 15.95 -19.76
C GLY A 525 7.18 14.97 -20.66
N ASN A 526 6.68 13.85 -20.12
CA ASN A 526 5.93 12.86 -20.88
C ASN A 526 4.44 13.24 -20.94
N GLY A 527 4.05 13.96 -22.00
CA GLY A 527 2.68 14.43 -22.18
C GLY A 527 1.67 13.32 -22.41
N THR A 528 2.05 12.24 -23.11
CA THR A 528 1.14 11.10 -23.38
C THR A 528 0.72 10.41 -22.08
N ALA A 529 1.67 10.12 -21.19
CA ALA A 529 1.38 9.54 -19.88
C ALA A 529 0.58 10.51 -19.01
N LEU A 530 0.90 11.82 -19.05
CA LEU A 530 0.22 12.83 -18.27
C LEU A 530 -1.25 13.05 -18.69
N GLU A 531 -1.56 13.07 -19.99
CA GLU A 531 -2.96 13.20 -20.46
C GLU A 531 -3.83 12.05 -19.96
N HIS A 532 -3.34 10.80 -20.08
CA HIS A 532 -4.04 9.64 -19.53
C HIS A 532 -4.17 9.72 -18.01
N GLY A 533 -3.12 10.15 -17.33
CA GLY A 533 -3.10 10.29 -15.88
C GLY A 533 -4.08 11.34 -15.35
N LEU A 534 -4.21 12.50 -16.01
CA LEU A 534 -5.20 13.52 -15.69
C LEU A 534 -6.62 12.98 -15.87
N ALA A 535 -6.87 12.28 -16.97
CA ALA A 535 -8.15 11.64 -17.25
C ALA A 535 -8.51 10.58 -16.19
N SER A 536 -7.51 9.82 -15.70
CA SER A 536 -7.66 8.79 -14.66
C SER A 536 -8.00 9.35 -13.28
N ILE A 537 -7.80 10.65 -13.03
CA ILE A 537 -8.27 11.35 -11.82
C ILE A 537 -9.63 12.00 -12.04
N TYR A 538 -9.82 12.69 -13.17
CA TYR A 538 -11.05 13.45 -13.41
C TYR A 538 -12.25 12.54 -13.70
N ARG A 539 -12.05 11.42 -14.39
CA ARG A 539 -13.11 10.44 -14.68
C ARG A 539 -13.80 9.91 -13.42
N PRO A 540 -13.12 9.28 -12.45
CA PRO A 540 -13.79 8.74 -11.27
C PRO A 540 -14.43 9.85 -10.43
N ALA A 541 -13.76 10.99 -10.21
CA ALA A 541 -14.34 12.07 -9.41
C ALA A 541 -15.61 12.67 -10.02
N ALA A 542 -15.68 12.78 -11.36
CA ALA A 542 -16.86 13.26 -12.07
C ALA A 542 -17.99 12.23 -12.08
N LEU A 543 -17.69 10.97 -12.41
CA LEU A 543 -18.71 9.90 -12.46
C LEU A 543 -19.28 9.62 -11.07
N PHE A 544 -18.44 9.59 -10.04
CA PHE A 544 -18.86 9.23 -8.69
C PHE A 544 -19.35 10.43 -7.87
N LEU A 545 -19.11 11.66 -8.36
CA LEU A 545 -19.45 12.92 -7.71
C LEU A 545 -18.83 13.09 -6.31
N THR A 546 -17.68 12.45 -6.08
CA THR A 546 -16.86 12.55 -4.87
C THR A 546 -15.44 12.07 -5.16
N ASN A 547 -14.44 12.57 -4.44
CA ASN A 547 -13.09 12.01 -4.50
C ASN A 547 -13.01 10.73 -3.64
N LYS A 548 -13.37 9.58 -4.23
CA LYS A 548 -13.28 8.27 -3.58
C LYS A 548 -11.85 7.85 -3.28
N GLU A 549 -11.68 6.99 -2.27
CA GLU A 549 -10.38 6.45 -1.86
C GLU A 549 -9.72 5.59 -2.94
N ASN A 550 -10.48 4.68 -3.56
CA ASN A 550 -9.96 3.75 -4.58
C ASN A 550 -11.06 3.24 -5.53
N PHE A 551 -10.65 2.60 -6.61
CA PHE A 551 -11.52 1.89 -7.55
C PHE A 551 -10.77 0.73 -8.22
N VAL A 552 -11.49 -0.20 -8.84
CA VAL A 552 -10.94 -1.43 -9.41
C VAL A 552 -10.22 -1.16 -10.73
N ALA A 553 -9.03 -1.75 -10.90
CA ALA A 553 -8.19 -1.53 -12.09
C ALA A 553 -8.76 -2.16 -13.38
N GLU A 554 -9.69 -3.12 -13.25
CA GLU A 554 -10.25 -3.90 -14.35
C GLU A 554 -11.38 -3.22 -15.09
N ASP A 555 -12.27 -2.57 -14.35
CA ASP A 555 -13.53 -2.01 -14.87
C ASP A 555 -13.75 -0.54 -14.47
N GLY A 556 -12.87 -0.01 -13.62
CA GLY A 556 -12.98 1.34 -13.11
C GLY A 556 -14.14 1.55 -12.15
N ASP A 557 -14.82 0.53 -11.65
CA ASP A 557 -15.90 0.67 -10.67
C ASP A 557 -15.35 0.74 -9.23
N TYR A 558 -16.09 1.38 -8.33
CA TYR A 558 -15.68 1.52 -6.93
C TYR A 558 -16.29 0.46 -6.01
N MET A 559 -17.36 -0.24 -6.43
CA MET A 559 -18.20 -0.96 -5.46
C MET A 559 -17.65 -2.35 -5.09
N ASP A 560 -16.81 -2.96 -5.92
CA ASP A 560 -16.18 -4.25 -5.61
C ASP A 560 -14.93 -4.14 -4.71
N THR A 561 -14.52 -2.93 -4.32
CA THR A 561 -13.35 -2.78 -3.44
C THR A 561 -13.66 -3.31 -2.03
N GLU A 562 -12.65 -3.83 -1.31
CA GLU A 562 -12.85 -4.39 0.05
C GLU A 562 -13.36 -3.32 1.02
N VAL A 563 -12.76 -2.13 0.97
CA VAL A 563 -13.18 -0.92 1.69
C VAL A 563 -12.94 0.32 0.83
N ASN A 564 -13.70 1.37 1.09
CA ASN A 564 -13.64 2.64 0.38
C ASN A 564 -14.20 3.75 1.26
N SER A 565 -13.84 5.00 0.98
CA SER A 565 -14.44 6.18 1.58
C SER A 565 -14.70 7.24 0.53
N ASP A 566 -15.85 7.90 0.64
CA ASP A 566 -16.09 9.20 0.01
C ASP A 566 -15.29 10.27 0.76
N GLU A 567 -15.17 11.45 0.14
CA GLU A 567 -14.46 12.59 0.72
C GLU A 567 -13.06 12.15 1.20
N MET A 568 -12.32 11.38 0.40
CA MET A 568 -11.03 10.85 0.86
C MET A 568 -9.96 11.94 0.77
N LEU A 569 -9.34 12.28 1.91
CA LEU A 569 -8.34 13.35 2.04
C LEU A 569 -7.21 13.22 1.02
N TRP A 570 -6.73 11.99 0.82
CA TRP A 570 -5.73 11.65 -0.19
C TRP A 570 -6.16 12.01 -1.61
N SER A 571 -7.35 11.59 -2.00
CA SER A 571 -7.87 11.71 -3.36
C SER A 571 -8.24 13.15 -3.69
N LEU A 572 -8.90 13.86 -2.77
CA LEU A 572 -9.17 15.29 -2.94
C LEU A 572 -7.86 16.09 -3.01
N SER A 573 -6.85 15.70 -2.23
CA SER A 573 -5.54 16.36 -2.27
C SER A 573 -4.81 16.10 -3.58
N GLY A 574 -4.92 14.88 -4.11
CA GLY A 574 -4.38 14.47 -5.41
C GLY A 574 -5.04 15.19 -6.59
N ASN A 575 -6.36 15.37 -6.55
CA ASN A 575 -7.10 16.17 -7.54
C ASN A 575 -6.60 17.62 -7.56
N MET A 576 -6.52 18.26 -6.39
CA MET A 576 -6.00 19.62 -6.25
C MET A 576 -4.52 19.75 -6.66
N ALA A 577 -3.72 18.70 -6.47
CA ALA A 577 -2.31 18.69 -6.89
C ALA A 577 -2.16 18.83 -8.42
N MET A 578 -3.14 18.43 -9.23
CA MET A 578 -3.09 18.63 -10.68
C MET A 578 -3.04 20.12 -11.03
N ILE A 579 -3.64 20.98 -10.21
CA ILE A 579 -3.54 22.43 -10.37
C ILE A 579 -2.20 22.93 -9.85
N TYR A 580 -1.91 22.70 -8.56
CA TYR A 580 -0.74 23.30 -7.91
C TYR A 580 0.60 22.74 -8.41
N LYS A 581 0.72 21.41 -8.51
CA LYS A 581 1.97 20.70 -8.80
C LYS A 581 2.19 20.40 -10.27
N VAL A 582 1.13 20.31 -11.08
CA VAL A 582 1.22 20.03 -12.52
C VAL A 582 1.02 21.29 -13.35
N TYR A 583 -0.18 21.88 -13.37
CA TYR A 583 -0.44 23.05 -14.23
C TYR A 583 0.45 24.24 -13.89
N TYR A 584 0.56 24.63 -12.62
CA TYR A 584 1.42 25.73 -12.20
C TYR A 584 2.85 25.29 -11.85
N GLY A 585 3.07 23.99 -11.62
CA GLY A 585 4.41 23.45 -11.31
C GLY A 585 5.05 24.07 -10.06
N ILE A 586 4.25 24.35 -9.02
CA ILE A 586 4.68 25.08 -7.83
C ILE A 586 5.60 24.22 -6.96
N SER A 587 6.83 24.70 -6.80
CA SER A 587 7.78 24.25 -5.79
C SER A 587 8.42 25.44 -5.08
N ILE A 588 8.75 25.28 -3.80
CA ILE A 588 9.35 26.34 -2.99
C ILE A 588 10.63 25.78 -2.36
N ASP A 589 11.74 26.48 -2.53
CA ASP A 589 13.01 26.08 -1.93
C ASP A 589 13.19 26.62 -0.50
N GLU A 590 14.25 26.18 0.17
CA GLU A 590 14.52 26.57 1.56
C GLU A 590 14.82 28.06 1.76
N LYS A 591 15.03 28.82 0.68
CA LYS A 591 15.31 30.27 0.73
C LYS A 591 14.05 31.10 0.49
N GLY A 592 12.90 30.46 0.27
CA GLY A 592 11.65 31.15 -0.05
C GLY A 592 11.53 31.55 -1.51
N ILE A 593 12.29 30.92 -2.41
CA ILE A 593 12.10 31.13 -3.84
C ILE A 593 11.00 30.16 -4.32
N LEU A 594 9.89 30.73 -4.78
CA LEU A 594 8.81 30.04 -5.46
C LEU A 594 9.21 29.84 -6.93
N HIS A 595 9.28 28.59 -7.38
CA HIS A 595 9.57 28.21 -8.75
C HIS A 595 8.29 27.78 -9.45
N PHE A 596 8.15 28.17 -10.73
CA PHE A 596 7.08 27.75 -11.60
C PHE A 596 7.63 26.84 -12.70
N ASN A 597 7.24 25.56 -12.67
CA ASN A 597 7.60 24.57 -13.69
C ASN A 597 6.32 23.99 -14.35
N PRO A 598 5.50 24.85 -14.98
CA PRO A 598 4.17 24.48 -15.46
C PRO A 598 4.25 23.39 -16.52
N VAL A 599 3.37 22.39 -16.44
CA VAL A 599 3.20 21.35 -17.45
C VAL A 599 1.72 21.23 -17.78
N VAL A 600 1.35 21.64 -18.99
CA VAL A 600 -0.05 21.65 -19.45
C VAL A 600 -0.11 20.93 -20.79
N PRO A 601 -0.71 19.73 -20.88
CA PRO A 601 -0.89 19.10 -22.17
C PRO A 601 -1.77 19.94 -23.10
N LYS A 602 -1.60 19.79 -24.42
CA LYS A 602 -2.22 20.67 -25.41
C LYS A 602 -3.74 20.69 -25.32
N ARG A 603 -4.37 19.54 -25.09
CA ARG A 603 -5.83 19.43 -24.92
C ARG A 603 -6.34 20.16 -23.68
N TYR A 604 -5.48 20.32 -22.68
CA TYR A 604 -5.74 21.06 -21.44
C TYR A 604 -5.26 22.52 -21.50
N GLY A 605 -4.86 23.03 -22.67
CA GLY A 605 -4.43 24.42 -22.84
C GLY A 605 -5.53 25.46 -22.57
N GLY A 606 -5.18 26.74 -22.70
CA GLY A 606 -6.11 27.86 -22.49
C GLY A 606 -5.69 28.74 -21.31
N SER A 607 -6.63 29.55 -20.81
CA SER A 607 -6.42 30.42 -19.66
C SER A 607 -6.75 29.71 -18.35
N LYS A 608 -5.93 29.96 -17.33
CA LYS A 608 -6.10 29.52 -15.95
C LYS A 608 -5.74 30.67 -15.02
N VAL A 609 -6.53 30.87 -13.98
CA VAL A 609 -6.25 31.89 -12.95
C VAL A 609 -6.45 31.27 -11.57
N LEU A 610 -5.43 31.41 -10.73
CA LEU A 610 -5.44 30.99 -9.34
C LEU A 610 -5.28 32.23 -8.46
N LYS A 611 -6.29 32.55 -7.64
CA LYS A 611 -6.34 33.76 -6.80
C LYS A 611 -6.25 33.40 -5.33
N ASN A 612 -5.82 34.35 -4.51
CA ASN A 612 -5.75 34.24 -3.05
C ASN A 612 -4.84 33.11 -2.54
N VAL A 613 -3.77 32.80 -3.26
CA VAL A 613 -2.78 31.81 -2.79
C VAL A 613 -1.91 32.47 -1.72
N LYS A 614 -1.97 31.94 -0.50
CA LYS A 614 -1.20 32.47 0.62
C LYS A 614 0.07 31.66 0.80
N LEU A 615 1.22 32.32 0.62
CA LEU A 615 2.55 31.71 0.80
C LEU A 615 3.41 32.70 1.58
N TRP A 616 3.92 32.27 2.73
CA TRP A 616 4.60 33.16 3.68
C TRP A 616 3.70 34.38 3.98
N GLU A 617 4.24 35.60 3.88
CA GLU A 617 3.50 36.85 4.06
C GLU A 617 2.92 37.41 2.74
N ASN A 618 2.76 36.58 1.71
CA ASN A 618 2.27 37.00 0.40
C ASN A 618 0.86 36.48 0.11
N THR A 619 0.07 37.29 -0.61
CA THR A 619 -1.14 36.85 -1.30
C THR A 619 -0.90 36.93 -2.80
N LEU A 620 -0.99 35.79 -3.50
CA LEU A 620 -0.67 35.71 -4.93
C LEU A 620 -1.94 35.51 -5.78
N GLU A 621 -2.00 36.25 -6.89
CA GLU A 621 -2.81 35.95 -8.06
C GLU A 621 -1.86 35.47 -9.17
N ILE A 622 -2.08 34.26 -9.67
CA ILE A 622 -1.23 33.62 -10.68
C ILE A 622 -2.11 33.30 -11.90
N ALA A 623 -1.88 34.00 -13.00
CA ALA A 623 -2.48 33.73 -14.30
C ALA A 623 -1.52 32.90 -15.16
N LEU A 624 -2.02 31.84 -15.78
CA LEU A 624 -1.28 30.96 -16.67
C LEU A 624 -2.03 30.83 -17.99
N ASN A 625 -1.34 31.08 -19.11
CA ASN A 625 -1.94 31.00 -20.45
C ASN A 625 -1.10 30.12 -21.38
N GLY A 626 -1.76 29.24 -22.12
CA GLY A 626 -1.16 28.40 -23.16
C GLY A 626 -1.04 26.92 -22.77
N TYR A 627 -0.17 26.20 -23.46
CA TYR A 627 0.15 24.80 -23.20
C TYR A 627 1.65 24.50 -23.37
N GLY A 628 2.06 23.30 -22.98
CA GLY A 628 3.43 22.82 -23.00
C GLY A 628 4.09 22.84 -21.63
N ASN A 629 5.41 22.69 -21.62
CA ASN A 629 6.24 22.67 -20.41
C ASN A 629 7.35 23.74 -20.41
N GLN A 630 7.29 24.69 -21.34
CA GLN A 630 8.27 25.78 -21.45
C GLN A 630 7.60 27.13 -21.21
N VAL A 631 8.19 27.93 -20.32
CA VAL A 631 7.73 29.30 -20.06
C VAL A 631 8.32 30.23 -21.11
N LYS A 632 7.46 30.88 -21.89
CA LYS A 632 7.83 31.87 -22.91
C LYS A 632 8.12 33.23 -22.31
N SER A 633 7.27 33.67 -21.37
CA SER A 633 7.43 34.94 -20.66
C SER A 633 6.71 34.88 -19.32
N ILE A 634 7.21 35.68 -18.37
CA ILE A 634 6.61 35.84 -17.05
C ILE A 634 6.66 37.31 -16.64
N LYS A 635 5.55 37.84 -16.16
CA LYS A 635 5.47 39.18 -15.55
C LYS A 635 5.13 39.06 -14.08
N ILE A 636 5.79 39.87 -13.27
CA ILE A 636 5.54 40.03 -11.84
C ILE A 636 5.18 41.50 -11.63
N ASP A 637 3.96 41.77 -11.17
CA ASP A 637 3.42 43.12 -10.97
C ASP A 637 3.53 44.00 -12.23
N GLY A 638 3.29 43.38 -13.40
CA GLY A 638 3.37 44.03 -14.72
C GLY A 638 4.78 44.17 -15.29
N VAL A 639 5.83 43.81 -14.54
CA VAL A 639 7.24 43.89 -14.96
C VAL A 639 7.72 42.54 -15.45
N GLU A 640 8.34 42.49 -16.64
CA GLU A 640 8.95 41.27 -17.19
C GLU A 640 10.07 40.73 -16.29
N SER A 641 10.05 39.42 -16.04
CA SER A 641 11.10 38.69 -15.35
C SER A 641 11.77 37.71 -16.31
N ASN A 642 13.10 37.57 -16.18
CA ASN A 642 13.90 36.65 -17.01
C ASN A 642 13.91 35.21 -16.48
N LYS A 643 13.31 34.95 -15.33
CA LYS A 643 13.22 33.64 -14.70
C LYS A 643 11.80 33.39 -14.21
N PRO A 644 11.29 32.15 -14.34
CA PRO A 644 9.97 31.76 -13.85
C PRO A 644 9.99 31.51 -12.33
N VAL A 645 10.43 32.51 -11.57
CA VAL A 645 10.56 32.44 -10.10
C VAL A 645 10.04 33.71 -9.44
N PHE A 646 9.56 33.58 -8.21
CA PHE A 646 9.15 34.68 -7.35
C PHE A 646 9.81 34.55 -5.96
N ASP A 647 10.26 35.67 -5.40
CA ASP A 647 10.89 35.70 -4.08
C ASP A 647 9.84 36.01 -3.02
N LEU A 648 9.47 35.00 -2.22
CA LEU A 648 8.45 35.11 -1.17
C LEU A 648 8.89 35.99 0.00
N THR A 649 10.17 36.38 0.09
CA THR A 649 10.63 37.30 1.15
C THR A 649 10.13 38.73 0.95
N LYS A 650 9.57 39.06 -0.21
CA LYS A 650 8.99 40.38 -0.52
C LYS A 650 7.77 40.71 0.35
N GLY A 651 6.86 39.76 0.52
CA GLY A 651 5.60 39.95 1.24
C GLY A 651 4.62 40.88 0.52
N GLY A 652 3.33 40.78 0.86
CA GLY A 652 2.27 41.61 0.29
C GLY A 652 1.52 40.95 -0.86
N ASP A 653 0.74 41.75 -1.59
CA ASP A 653 -0.14 41.25 -2.66
C ASP A 653 0.56 41.38 -4.01
N HIS A 654 0.61 40.28 -4.76
CA HIS A 654 1.34 40.21 -6.02
C HIS A 654 0.54 39.54 -7.14
N LYS A 655 0.73 40.03 -8.36
CA LYS A 655 0.16 39.44 -9.56
C LYS A 655 1.28 38.86 -10.44
N ILE A 656 1.13 37.59 -10.79
CA ILE A 656 2.08 36.83 -11.60
C ILE A 656 1.36 36.37 -12.86
N GLU A 657 1.93 36.67 -14.04
CA GLU A 657 1.36 36.30 -15.32
C GLU A 657 2.36 35.45 -16.10
N ILE A 658 2.03 34.20 -16.36
CA ILE A 658 2.88 33.21 -17.04
C ILE A 658 2.27 32.89 -18.40
N THR A 659 3.07 32.99 -19.46
CA THR A 659 2.70 32.55 -20.81
C THR A 659 3.59 31.39 -21.23
N LEU A 660 2.98 30.28 -21.66
CA LEU A 660 3.69 29.11 -22.15
C LEU A 660 4.09 29.26 -23.62
N ALA A 661 5.08 28.48 -24.04
CA ALA A 661 5.60 28.48 -25.39
C ALA A 661 4.68 27.79 -26.42
N ASN A 662 3.62 27.11 -25.97
CA ASN A 662 2.73 26.32 -26.81
C ASN A 662 3.48 25.20 -27.55
N ASN A 663 4.42 24.56 -26.85
CA ASN A 663 5.10 23.36 -27.35
C ASN A 663 4.27 22.11 -26.99
N ASP A 664 4.01 21.26 -27.98
CA ASP A 664 3.26 20.02 -27.76
C ASP A 664 4.16 18.99 -27.06
N ILE A 665 3.80 18.61 -25.83
CA ILE A 665 4.55 17.65 -25.01
C ILE A 665 4.08 16.20 -25.21
N THR A 666 3.07 15.98 -26.05
CA THR A 666 2.58 14.64 -26.39
C THR A 666 3.34 14.04 -27.57
N GLU A 667 3.91 14.88 -28.44
CA GLU A 667 4.72 14.43 -29.57
C GLU A 667 5.97 13.65 -29.12
N ALA A 668 6.22 12.51 -29.76
CA ALA A 668 7.36 11.63 -29.49
C ALA A 668 7.48 11.15 -28.02
N THR A 669 6.36 11.11 -27.29
CA THR A 669 6.27 10.47 -25.97
C THR A 669 5.36 9.24 -26.03
N ALA A 670 5.56 8.29 -25.13
CA ALA A 670 4.79 7.06 -25.08
C ALA A 670 4.42 6.70 -23.63
N SER A 671 3.36 5.91 -23.48
CA SER A 671 2.96 5.28 -22.23
C SER A 671 2.64 3.81 -22.51
N ASN A 672 3.23 2.90 -21.74
CA ASN A 672 3.02 1.46 -21.89
C ASN A 672 1.65 1.05 -21.31
N LYS A 673 0.60 1.26 -22.10
CA LYS A 673 -0.75 0.80 -21.80
C LYS A 673 -0.84 -0.72 -21.95
N VAL A 674 -1.26 -1.40 -20.89
CA VAL A 674 -1.42 -2.84 -20.84
C VAL A 674 -2.81 -3.22 -20.32
N ASN A 675 -3.31 -4.39 -20.70
CA ASN A 675 -4.50 -4.95 -20.08
C ASN A 675 -4.22 -5.31 -18.61
N ASN A 676 -5.25 -5.30 -17.76
CA ASN A 676 -5.10 -5.85 -16.42
C ASN A 676 -4.75 -7.34 -16.50
N LYS A 677 -3.82 -7.79 -15.65
CA LYS A 677 -3.31 -9.15 -15.64
C LYS A 677 -3.01 -9.59 -14.20
N PHE A 678 -3.24 -10.87 -13.92
CA PHE A 678 -2.80 -11.52 -12.69
C PHE A 678 -1.61 -12.43 -12.97
N HIS A 679 -0.65 -12.48 -12.05
CA HIS A 679 0.38 -13.51 -12.10
C HIS A 679 -0.15 -14.87 -11.61
N LEU A 680 0.66 -15.92 -11.77
CA LEU A 680 0.31 -17.27 -11.33
C LEU A 680 0.27 -17.41 -9.80
N ALA A 681 -0.53 -18.34 -9.28
CA ALA A 681 -0.57 -18.62 -7.84
C ALA A 681 0.83 -19.04 -7.31
N THR A 682 1.16 -18.60 -6.09
CA THR A 682 2.40 -18.97 -5.40
C THR A 682 2.45 -20.48 -5.18
N PRO A 683 3.50 -21.20 -5.60
CA PRO A 683 3.64 -22.61 -5.31
C PRO A 683 3.72 -22.89 -3.80
N THR A 684 3.10 -23.98 -3.36
CA THR A 684 3.31 -24.55 -2.02
C THR A 684 4.31 -25.69 -2.14
N ALA A 685 5.51 -25.50 -1.59
CA ALA A 685 6.58 -26.48 -1.63
C ALA A 685 6.74 -27.17 -0.29
N GLN A 686 7.05 -28.46 -0.32
CA GLN A 686 7.32 -29.28 0.85
C GLN A 686 8.53 -30.17 0.61
N LEU A 687 9.16 -30.62 1.68
CA LEU A 687 10.31 -31.52 1.62
C LEU A 687 9.92 -32.93 2.06
N ASN A 688 10.07 -33.89 1.16
CA ASN A 688 9.85 -35.30 1.42
C ASN A 688 11.15 -36.08 1.22
N GLY A 689 11.86 -36.33 2.32
CA GLY A 689 13.23 -36.87 2.29
C GLY A 689 14.18 -35.85 1.66
N ASP A 690 14.87 -36.26 0.59
CA ASP A 690 15.80 -35.40 -0.16
C ASP A 690 15.15 -34.84 -1.45
N VAL A 691 13.82 -34.74 -1.50
CA VAL A 691 13.08 -34.22 -2.65
C VAL A 691 12.19 -33.06 -2.20
N LEU A 692 12.47 -31.88 -2.77
CA LEU A 692 11.55 -30.75 -2.74
C LEU A 692 10.45 -31.02 -3.77
N GLU A 693 9.19 -31.00 -3.37
CA GLU A 693 8.05 -31.18 -4.27
C GLU A 693 6.97 -30.13 -4.05
N TRP A 694 6.25 -29.81 -5.12
CA TRP A 694 5.14 -28.85 -5.12
C TRP A 694 4.01 -29.32 -6.03
N ASN A 695 2.84 -28.71 -5.88
CA ASN A 695 1.70 -28.97 -6.75
C ASN A 695 1.84 -28.22 -8.08
N GLN A 696 1.31 -28.80 -9.15
CA GLN A 696 1.25 -28.11 -10.44
C GLN A 696 0.37 -26.86 -10.34
N VAL A 697 0.93 -25.71 -10.69
CA VAL A 697 0.23 -24.42 -10.77
C VAL A 697 -0.45 -24.30 -12.14
N LYS A 698 -1.75 -24.03 -12.15
CA LYS A 698 -2.53 -23.84 -13.39
C LYS A 698 -1.94 -22.68 -14.20
N GLY A 699 -1.66 -22.92 -15.48
CA GLY A 699 -1.06 -21.93 -16.38
C GLY A 699 0.46 -21.83 -16.34
N ALA A 700 1.14 -22.56 -15.44
CA ALA A 700 2.59 -22.58 -15.39
C ALA A 700 3.18 -23.34 -16.60
N GLN A 701 4.08 -22.67 -17.33
CA GLN A 701 4.88 -23.29 -18.38
C GLN A 701 6.14 -23.96 -17.80
N SER A 702 6.73 -23.35 -16.77
CA SER A 702 7.89 -23.87 -16.07
C SER A 702 7.96 -23.37 -14.63
N TYR A 703 8.93 -23.88 -13.87
CA TYR A 703 9.25 -23.50 -12.51
C TYR A 703 10.73 -23.15 -12.40
N GLU A 704 11.03 -22.14 -11.60
CA GLU A 704 12.40 -21.77 -11.27
C GLU A 704 12.70 -22.17 -9.83
N VAL A 705 13.74 -23.00 -9.64
CA VAL A 705 14.20 -23.45 -8.32
C VAL A 705 15.33 -22.56 -7.84
N PHE A 706 15.22 -22.11 -6.59
CA PHE A 706 16.17 -21.24 -5.93
C PHE A 706 16.89 -21.99 -4.82
N LYS A 707 18.19 -21.74 -4.68
CA LYS A 707 19.01 -22.10 -3.51
C LYS A 707 19.70 -20.84 -3.00
N ASN A 708 19.50 -20.53 -1.72
CA ASN A 708 20.11 -19.38 -1.04
C ASN A 708 19.88 -18.06 -1.81
N GLY A 709 18.64 -17.84 -2.26
CA GLY A 709 18.25 -16.64 -3.01
C GLY A 709 18.73 -16.60 -4.46
N LYS A 710 19.44 -17.63 -4.95
CA LYS A 710 19.92 -17.70 -6.34
C LYS A 710 19.18 -18.77 -7.11
N ARG A 711 18.70 -18.44 -8.31
CA ARG A 711 18.13 -19.42 -9.25
C ARG A 711 19.21 -20.43 -9.64
N ILE A 712 18.91 -21.72 -9.50
CA ILE A 712 19.84 -22.82 -9.82
C ILE A 712 19.32 -23.72 -10.95
N GLU A 713 18.01 -23.75 -11.20
CA GLU A 713 17.38 -24.63 -12.19
C GLU A 713 16.11 -23.97 -12.75
N THR A 714 15.78 -24.28 -14.01
CA THR A 714 14.45 -24.06 -14.60
C THR A 714 13.93 -25.41 -15.09
N THR A 715 12.73 -25.82 -14.66
CA THR A 715 12.20 -27.17 -14.93
C THR A 715 10.70 -27.14 -15.20
N SER A 716 10.20 -28.09 -16.00
CA SER A 716 8.76 -28.35 -16.15
C SER A 716 8.24 -29.35 -15.10
N ASN A 717 9.14 -30.00 -14.36
CA ASN A 717 8.76 -30.97 -13.32
C ASN A 717 8.29 -30.24 -12.06
N THR A 718 7.56 -30.95 -11.21
CA THR A 718 7.10 -30.43 -9.91
C THR A 718 7.90 -30.99 -8.73
N LYS A 719 9.11 -31.47 -9.01
CA LYS A 719 10.03 -32.09 -8.06
C LYS A 719 11.47 -31.69 -8.37
N TYR A 720 12.26 -31.50 -7.32
CA TYR A 720 13.68 -31.20 -7.39
C TYR A 720 14.44 -31.93 -6.27
N SER A 721 15.52 -32.64 -6.61
CA SER A 721 16.35 -33.32 -5.61
C SER A 721 17.26 -32.34 -4.89
N VAL A 722 17.14 -32.26 -3.57
CA VAL A 722 18.03 -31.44 -2.74
C VAL A 722 19.18 -32.30 -2.22
N THR A 723 20.34 -31.68 -2.04
CA THR A 723 21.48 -32.33 -1.40
C THR A 723 21.39 -32.18 0.11
N SER A 724 21.82 -33.18 0.88
CA SER A 724 21.95 -33.06 2.34
C SER A 724 22.96 -31.95 2.68
N GLU A 725 22.54 -30.94 3.43
CA GLU A 725 23.38 -29.79 3.75
C GLU A 725 23.90 -29.83 5.20
N LYS A 726 25.20 -29.60 5.40
CA LYS A 726 25.79 -29.47 6.74
C LYS A 726 25.62 -28.06 7.31
N SER A 727 25.58 -27.06 6.43
CA SER A 727 25.30 -25.66 6.72
C SER A 727 23.89 -25.29 6.26
N LEU A 728 23.45 -24.08 6.60
CA LEU A 728 22.17 -23.53 6.22
C LEU A 728 22.07 -23.42 4.70
N ALA A 729 21.06 -24.07 4.13
CA ALA A 729 20.58 -23.77 2.80
C ALA A 729 19.07 -23.52 2.80
N GLU A 730 18.62 -22.59 1.97
CA GLU A 730 17.21 -22.35 1.70
C GLU A 730 16.87 -22.75 0.28
N TYR A 731 15.88 -23.62 0.13
CA TYR A 731 15.31 -23.96 -1.17
C TYR A 731 13.89 -23.41 -1.29
N ALA A 732 13.56 -22.87 -2.46
CA ALA A 732 12.23 -22.38 -2.76
C ALA A 732 11.98 -22.41 -4.27
N VAL A 733 10.73 -22.27 -4.68
CA VAL A 733 10.33 -22.37 -6.09
C VAL A 733 9.30 -21.31 -6.45
N ARG A 734 9.34 -20.79 -7.68
CA ARG A 734 8.27 -19.96 -8.25
C ARG A 734 7.83 -20.51 -9.61
N ALA A 735 6.59 -20.25 -9.98
CA ALA A 735 6.03 -20.59 -11.29
C ALA A 735 6.29 -19.48 -12.31
N VAL A 736 6.42 -19.85 -13.57
CA VAL A 736 6.59 -18.94 -14.72
C VAL A 736 5.49 -19.23 -15.74
N ASP A 737 4.80 -18.20 -16.20
CA ASP A 737 3.76 -18.32 -17.24
C ASP A 737 4.34 -18.32 -18.66
N THR A 738 3.48 -18.38 -19.67
CA THR A 738 3.86 -18.40 -21.08
C THR A 738 4.42 -17.07 -21.61
N GLU A 739 4.21 -15.97 -20.88
CA GLU A 739 4.71 -14.63 -21.22
C GLU A 739 5.98 -14.28 -20.45
N GLY A 740 6.43 -15.18 -19.55
CA GLY A 740 7.62 -15.00 -18.72
C GLY A 740 7.36 -14.26 -17.41
N ASP A 741 6.10 -13.95 -17.07
CA ASP A 741 5.76 -13.39 -15.76
C ASP A 741 5.84 -14.49 -14.69
N VAL A 742 6.22 -14.06 -13.49
CA VAL A 742 6.54 -14.98 -12.39
C VAL A 742 5.57 -14.82 -11.22
N SER A 743 5.26 -15.93 -10.56
CA SER A 743 4.60 -15.90 -9.25
C SER A 743 5.55 -15.37 -8.17
N TYR A 744 5.03 -15.17 -6.95
CA TYR A 744 5.91 -15.14 -5.79
C TYR A 744 6.60 -16.49 -5.57
N LEU A 745 7.70 -16.45 -4.83
CA LEU A 745 8.43 -17.61 -4.35
C LEU A 745 7.60 -18.35 -3.30
N SER A 746 7.68 -19.68 -3.29
CA SER A 746 7.17 -20.51 -2.20
C SER A 746 7.83 -20.13 -0.88
N GLU A 747 7.24 -20.57 0.23
CA GLU A 747 7.91 -20.47 1.51
C GLU A 747 9.29 -21.15 1.45
N PRO A 748 10.39 -20.51 1.92
CA PRO A 748 11.70 -21.12 1.92
C PRO A 748 11.79 -22.31 2.88
N ILE A 749 12.22 -23.46 2.36
CA ILE A 749 12.52 -24.65 3.14
C ILE A 749 13.98 -24.59 3.59
N GLN A 750 14.20 -24.56 4.91
CA GLN A 750 15.52 -24.52 5.52
C GLN A 750 16.09 -25.93 5.73
N LEU A 751 17.27 -26.18 5.18
CA LEU A 751 18.08 -27.38 5.41
C LEU A 751 19.32 -27.01 6.20
N GLY A 752 19.77 -27.91 7.06
CA GLY A 752 21.04 -27.77 7.78
C GLY A 752 20.96 -28.25 9.22
N LYS A 753 22.12 -28.31 9.87
CA LYS A 753 22.19 -28.76 11.27
C LYS A 753 21.72 -27.66 12.22
N LEU A 754 20.51 -27.82 12.74
CA LEU A 754 19.90 -26.92 13.72
C LEU A 754 20.34 -27.26 15.16
N VAL A 755 20.79 -26.25 15.89
CA VAL A 755 20.98 -26.32 17.35
C VAL A 755 19.84 -25.58 18.02
N VAL A 756 19.11 -26.29 18.89
CA VAL A 756 17.99 -25.72 19.67
C VAL A 756 18.31 -25.77 21.15
N LYS A 757 18.10 -24.65 21.85
CA LYS A 757 18.20 -24.58 23.31
C LYS A 757 17.03 -23.79 23.88
N ASN A 758 16.37 -24.34 24.90
CA ASN A 758 15.35 -23.61 25.63
C ASN A 758 16.00 -22.49 26.47
N ILE A 759 15.58 -21.25 26.21
CA ILE A 759 16.19 -20.04 26.75
C ILE A 759 15.95 -19.90 28.26
N SER A 760 14.80 -20.38 28.76
CA SER A 760 14.50 -20.38 30.19
C SER A 760 15.46 -21.27 30.99
N ARG A 761 16.09 -22.26 30.36
CA ARG A 761 17.06 -23.15 31.03
C ARG A 761 18.50 -22.61 31.03
N ILE A 762 18.87 -21.82 30.02
CA ILE A 762 20.27 -21.38 29.82
C ILE A 762 20.51 -19.92 30.17
N ALA A 763 19.46 -19.10 30.23
CA ALA A 763 19.61 -17.66 30.44
C ALA A 763 19.59 -17.27 31.92
N ARG A 764 20.42 -16.29 32.27
CA ARG A 764 20.39 -15.57 33.54
C ARG A 764 19.35 -14.45 33.45
N ALA A 765 18.13 -14.75 33.87
CA ALA A 765 16.96 -13.86 33.83
C ALA A 765 15.90 -14.32 34.85
N SER A 766 14.97 -13.43 35.23
CA SER A 766 13.80 -13.80 36.02
C SER A 766 12.96 -14.83 35.27
N LYS A 767 12.57 -15.91 35.94
CA LYS A 767 11.66 -16.94 35.39
C LYS A 767 10.19 -16.66 35.72
N LYS A 768 9.91 -15.58 36.44
CA LYS A 768 8.53 -15.18 36.76
C LYS A 768 7.87 -14.67 35.49
N VAL A 769 6.76 -15.30 35.13
CA VAL A 769 5.87 -14.88 34.04
C VAL A 769 4.57 -14.40 34.67
N LYS A 770 4.16 -13.17 34.34
CA LYS A 770 2.93 -12.52 34.84
C LYS A 770 1.75 -12.74 33.92
N ILE A 771 2.02 -13.07 32.66
CA ILE A 771 0.99 -13.34 31.65
C ILE A 771 0.25 -14.63 32.01
N THR A 772 -1.06 -14.50 32.20
CA THR A 772 -1.98 -15.63 32.37
C THR A 772 -1.92 -16.52 31.12
N GLU A 773 -1.99 -17.83 31.30
CA GLU A 773 -1.96 -18.82 30.20
C GLU A 773 -0.67 -18.89 29.36
N ALA A 774 0.41 -18.25 29.81
CA ALA A 774 1.72 -18.39 29.17
C ALA A 774 2.16 -19.87 29.03
N PRO A 775 2.77 -20.27 27.89
CA PRO A 775 3.36 -21.59 27.74
C PRO A 775 4.43 -21.86 28.81
N SER A 776 4.62 -23.13 29.17
CA SER A 776 5.68 -23.52 30.11
C SER A 776 7.06 -23.34 29.46
N GLY A 777 8.10 -23.06 30.26
CA GLY A 777 9.48 -23.00 29.73
C GLY A 777 9.83 -21.74 28.94
N VAL A 778 9.03 -20.67 29.07
CA VAL A 778 9.26 -19.36 28.44
C VAL A 778 9.92 -18.35 29.39
N LEU A 779 10.39 -17.23 28.82
CA LEU A 779 10.78 -16.03 29.56
C LEU A 779 9.92 -14.85 29.12
N GLU A 780 9.36 -14.12 30.08
CA GLU A 780 8.71 -12.84 29.81
C GLU A 780 9.75 -11.75 29.59
N LEU A 781 9.66 -11.06 28.46
CA LEU A 781 10.31 -9.80 28.18
C LEU A 781 9.28 -8.69 28.33
N SER A 782 9.58 -7.65 29.09
CA SER A 782 8.75 -6.43 29.13
C SER A 782 9.60 -5.21 29.48
N LYS A 783 8.95 -4.04 29.62
CA LYS A 783 9.63 -2.83 30.09
C LYS A 783 10.10 -2.92 31.55
N SER A 784 9.47 -3.78 32.35
CA SER A 784 9.74 -3.96 33.78
C SER A 784 10.38 -5.31 34.13
N SER A 785 10.24 -6.31 33.27
CA SER A 785 10.80 -7.65 33.46
C SER A 785 11.83 -7.95 32.38
N ASN A 786 12.98 -8.50 32.77
CA ASN A 786 14.00 -9.00 31.85
C ASN A 786 14.40 -8.01 30.73
N LYS A 787 14.63 -6.73 31.07
CA LYS A 787 15.20 -5.72 30.15
C LYS A 787 16.56 -6.15 29.58
N LYS A 788 17.26 -7.06 30.27
CA LYS A 788 18.49 -7.71 29.82
C LYS A 788 18.39 -9.21 30.08
N VAL A 789 18.62 -10.02 29.06
CA VAL A 789 18.70 -11.49 29.14
C VAL A 789 20.06 -11.93 28.64
N SER A 790 20.87 -12.54 29.51
CA SER A 790 22.21 -13.01 29.16
C SER A 790 22.27 -14.54 29.14
N PHE A 791 22.85 -15.12 28.10
CA PHE A 791 23.07 -16.57 27.99
C PHE A 791 24.37 -16.88 27.24
N LYS A 792 24.79 -18.15 27.27
CA LYS A 792 26.00 -18.61 26.58
C LYS A 792 25.66 -19.80 25.69
N LEU A 793 26.24 -19.83 24.49
CA LEU A 793 26.19 -20.99 23.60
C LEU A 793 27.61 -21.39 23.23
N THR A 794 27.85 -22.70 23.12
CA THR A 794 29.13 -23.26 22.69
C THR A 794 28.98 -23.77 21.26
N VAL A 795 29.87 -23.34 20.36
CA VAL A 795 29.91 -23.84 18.98
C VAL A 795 31.20 -24.60 18.70
N PRO A 796 31.15 -25.66 17.87
CA PRO A 796 32.33 -26.50 17.61
C PRO A 796 33.38 -25.82 16.73
N GLU A 797 32.97 -24.84 15.94
CA GLU A 797 33.80 -24.17 14.93
C GLU A 797 33.47 -22.67 14.88
N SER A 798 34.49 -21.85 14.60
CA SER A 798 34.29 -20.43 14.29
C SER A 798 33.62 -20.29 12.92
N GLY A 799 32.81 -19.25 12.74
CA GLY A 799 32.19 -18.96 11.44
C GLY A 799 30.95 -18.06 11.56
N ASP A 800 30.28 -17.90 10.43
CA ASP A 800 28.97 -17.26 10.35
C ASP A 800 27.89 -18.27 10.74
N TYR A 801 26.93 -17.81 11.54
CA TYR A 801 25.76 -18.58 11.96
C TYR A 801 24.53 -17.72 11.80
N MET A 802 23.39 -18.35 11.57
CA MET A 802 22.08 -17.71 11.65
C MET A 802 21.48 -17.97 13.02
N LEU A 803 20.97 -16.92 13.67
CA LEU A 803 20.31 -16.98 14.98
C LEU A 803 18.90 -16.39 14.91
N TRP A 804 17.95 -17.09 15.53
CA TRP A 804 16.60 -16.58 15.80
C TRP A 804 16.05 -17.18 17.09
N LEU A 805 14.90 -16.69 17.52
CA LEU A 805 14.20 -17.20 18.70
C LEU A 805 12.77 -17.57 18.34
N SER A 806 12.21 -18.57 19.03
CA SER A 806 10.76 -18.72 19.07
C SER A 806 10.18 -17.76 20.08
N TYR A 807 9.06 -17.14 19.72
CA TYR A 807 8.40 -16.14 20.54
C TYR A 807 6.88 -16.19 20.39
N THR A 808 6.19 -15.53 21.31
CA THR A 808 4.79 -15.20 21.19
C THR A 808 4.53 -13.79 21.74
N ASN A 809 3.60 -13.07 21.11
CA ASN A 809 3.21 -11.73 21.52
C ASN A 809 1.70 -11.58 21.35
N GLY A 810 0.96 -11.82 22.42
CA GLY A 810 -0.49 -11.66 22.48
C GLY A 810 -0.96 -10.23 22.75
N SER A 811 -0.11 -9.20 22.60
CA SER A 811 -0.46 -7.84 23.02
C SER A 811 -1.50 -7.13 22.15
N GLY A 812 -1.82 -7.68 20.97
CA GLY A 812 -2.87 -7.18 20.08
C GLY A 812 -2.95 -7.97 18.76
N PRO A 813 -3.73 -7.48 17.78
CA PRO A 813 -4.09 -8.23 16.59
C PRO A 813 -2.90 -8.52 15.67
N TRP A 814 -3.07 -9.49 14.76
CA TRP A 814 -2.02 -9.92 13.83
C TRP A 814 -1.76 -8.89 12.73
N ASN A 815 -2.80 -8.19 12.28
CA ASN A 815 -2.78 -7.32 11.10
C ASN A 815 -2.50 -5.84 11.38
N THR A 816 -2.61 -5.37 12.63
CA THR A 816 -2.51 -3.93 12.95
C THR A 816 -2.00 -3.69 14.39
N ASP A 817 -2.22 -2.48 14.93
CA ASP A 817 -1.80 -2.01 16.25
C ASP A 817 -0.27 -1.82 16.35
N ASN A 818 0.25 -1.29 17.47
CA ASN A 818 1.63 -0.77 17.53
C ASN A 818 2.47 -1.31 18.71
N LYS A 819 2.17 -2.53 19.18
CA LYS A 819 2.78 -3.12 20.39
C LYS A 819 3.84 -4.19 20.09
N CYS A 820 4.60 -4.02 19.00
CA CYS A 820 5.71 -4.91 18.70
C CYS A 820 6.77 -4.88 19.81
N ALA A 821 7.22 -6.04 20.30
CA ALA A 821 8.34 -6.09 21.24
C ALA A 821 9.68 -6.12 20.49
N ILE A 822 10.67 -5.39 20.97
CA ILE A 822 11.96 -5.22 20.28
C ILE A 822 13.10 -5.38 21.27
N ARG A 823 14.10 -6.21 20.95
CA ARG A 823 15.35 -6.31 21.73
C ARG A 823 16.54 -6.29 20.81
N THR A 824 17.60 -5.59 21.21
CA THR A 824 18.86 -5.59 20.48
C THR A 824 19.71 -6.79 20.89
N LEU A 825 20.21 -7.54 19.90
CA LEU A 825 21.09 -8.68 20.09
C LEU A 825 22.55 -8.22 20.15
N PHE A 826 23.24 -8.58 21.23
CA PHE A 826 24.68 -8.46 21.35
C PHE A 826 25.34 -9.82 21.47
N VAL A 827 26.39 -10.07 20.68
CA VAL A 827 27.22 -11.27 20.78
C VAL A 827 28.67 -10.87 21.03
N ASN A 828 29.27 -11.36 22.11
CA ASN A 828 30.62 -11.00 22.54
C ASN A 828 30.85 -9.48 22.61
N ASN A 829 29.84 -8.74 23.08
CA ASN A 829 29.77 -7.27 23.18
C ASN A 829 29.64 -6.50 21.85
N THR A 830 29.53 -7.19 20.71
CA THR A 830 29.21 -6.56 19.41
C THR A 830 27.70 -6.52 19.22
N ASN A 831 27.16 -5.37 18.77
CA ASN A 831 25.75 -5.22 18.38
C ASN A 831 25.52 -5.87 17.01
N TYR A 832 24.52 -6.75 16.88
CA TYR A 832 24.14 -7.42 15.64
C TYR A 832 22.77 -6.98 15.10
N GLY A 833 22.07 -6.07 15.79
CA GLY A 833 20.79 -5.52 15.36
C GLY A 833 19.60 -5.98 16.20
N ALA A 834 18.41 -5.57 15.77
CA ALA A 834 17.16 -5.79 16.48
C ALA A 834 16.53 -7.15 16.16
N LEU A 835 16.04 -7.81 17.21
CA LEU A 835 15.08 -8.90 17.16
C LEU A 835 13.68 -8.32 17.35
N VAL A 836 12.83 -8.57 16.36
CA VAL A 836 11.45 -8.12 16.24
C VAL A 836 10.52 -9.25 16.63
N MET A 837 9.58 -8.94 17.52
CA MET A 837 8.57 -9.87 18.05
C MET A 837 7.20 -9.21 17.87
N ALA A 838 6.75 -9.14 16.61
CA ALA A 838 5.48 -8.55 16.20
C ALA A 838 4.29 -9.28 16.82
N GLN A 839 3.15 -8.60 16.92
CA GLN A 839 1.93 -9.18 17.48
C GLN A 839 1.49 -10.43 16.71
N ARG A 840 0.99 -11.45 17.42
CA ARG A 840 0.60 -12.75 16.86
C ARG A 840 -0.88 -13.12 17.04
N GLY A 841 -1.70 -12.16 17.45
CA GLY A 841 -3.12 -12.35 17.75
C GLY A 841 -3.47 -11.78 19.13
N ALA A 842 -4.58 -11.06 19.23
CA ALA A 842 -4.94 -10.37 20.47
C ALA A 842 -5.23 -11.39 21.59
N ASN A 843 -4.49 -11.34 22.69
CA ASN A 843 -4.53 -12.31 23.80
C ASN A 843 -4.15 -13.76 23.43
N GLU A 844 -3.49 -13.99 22.30
CA GLU A 844 -3.05 -15.33 21.88
C GLU A 844 -1.59 -15.58 22.28
N TRP A 845 -1.39 -15.85 23.56
CA TRP A 845 -0.06 -16.06 24.14
C TRP A 845 0.49 -17.48 23.93
N SER A 846 -0.18 -18.31 23.14
CA SER A 846 0.27 -19.68 22.79
C SER A 846 0.58 -19.83 21.31
N SER A 847 0.21 -18.83 20.49
CA SER A 847 0.64 -18.70 19.10
C SER A 847 2.15 -18.43 19.05
N ILE A 848 2.93 -19.49 18.78
CA ILE A 848 4.40 -19.43 18.71
C ILE A 848 4.82 -19.19 17.27
N GLY A 849 5.70 -18.22 17.05
CA GLY A 849 6.38 -18.01 15.79
C GLY A 849 7.87 -17.80 16.00
N ASN A 850 8.57 -17.41 14.93
CA ASN A 850 10.00 -17.11 14.97
C ASN A 850 10.24 -15.61 14.86
N THR A 851 11.23 -15.08 15.56
CA THR A 851 11.73 -13.73 15.30
C THR A 851 12.34 -13.65 13.90
N ASN A 852 12.64 -12.44 13.42
CA ASN A 852 13.57 -12.29 12.31
C ASN A 852 14.91 -12.99 12.62
N HIS A 853 15.55 -13.52 11.58
CA HIS A 853 16.83 -14.19 11.70
C HIS A 853 17.98 -13.17 11.54
N ILE A 854 19.02 -13.32 12.35
CA ILE A 854 20.18 -12.42 12.36
C ILE A 854 21.47 -13.21 12.09
N PRO A 855 22.26 -12.83 11.07
CA PRO A 855 23.58 -13.42 10.86
C PRO A 855 24.55 -12.95 11.94
N VAL A 856 25.21 -13.88 12.61
CA VAL A 856 26.16 -13.62 13.70
C VAL A 856 27.51 -14.31 13.48
N LYS A 857 28.61 -13.64 13.82
CA LYS A 857 29.95 -14.22 13.81
C LYS A 857 30.29 -14.81 15.16
N LEU A 858 30.50 -16.13 15.21
CA LEU A 858 30.81 -16.87 16.43
C LEU A 858 32.25 -17.39 16.41
N LYS A 859 32.86 -17.44 17.59
CA LYS A 859 34.16 -18.06 17.83
C LYS A 859 33.98 -19.51 18.25
N LYS A 860 34.87 -20.41 17.84
CA LYS A 860 34.94 -21.77 18.40
C LYS A 860 34.95 -21.72 19.93
N GLY A 861 34.16 -22.57 20.58
CA GLY A 861 33.98 -22.57 22.02
C GLY A 861 32.82 -21.68 22.46
N VAL A 862 32.94 -21.08 23.64
CA VAL A 862 31.86 -20.36 24.33
C VAL A 862 31.72 -18.94 23.78
N ASN A 863 30.50 -18.56 23.42
CA ASN A 863 30.12 -17.20 23.02
C ASN A 863 29.08 -16.65 24.00
N ASN A 864 29.17 -15.34 24.30
CA ASN A 864 28.25 -14.66 25.22
C ASN A 864 27.19 -13.87 24.44
N PHE A 865 25.93 -14.11 24.73
CA PHE A 865 24.78 -13.46 24.11
C PHE A 865 24.07 -12.57 25.12
N ASN A 866 23.61 -11.40 24.69
CA ASN A 866 22.74 -10.53 25.46
C ASN A 866 21.61 -10.00 24.59
N LEU A 867 20.38 -10.20 25.02
CA LEU A 867 19.22 -9.48 24.52
C LEU A 867 19.01 -8.28 25.43
N LYS A 868 18.93 -7.07 24.88
CA LYS A 868 18.77 -5.84 25.66
C LYS A 868 17.63 -4.99 25.13
N PHE A 869 16.88 -4.38 26.04
CA PHE A 869 15.94 -3.32 25.75
C PHE A 869 16.67 -1.99 25.88
N GLU A 870 17.17 -1.50 24.76
CA GLU A 870 17.84 -0.20 24.63
C GLU A 870 16.81 0.90 24.37
N ASP A 871 17.18 2.17 24.52
CA ASP A 871 16.22 3.29 24.41
C ASP A 871 15.57 3.40 23.02
N TYR A 872 16.33 3.07 21.96
CA TYR A 872 15.88 2.99 20.57
C TYR A 872 15.06 1.72 20.27
N ASN A 873 14.82 0.84 21.25
CA ASN A 873 13.91 -0.30 21.09
C ASN A 873 12.49 0.03 21.55
N GLU A 874 12.22 1.24 22.04
CA GLU A 874 10.85 1.62 22.36
C GLU A 874 10.01 1.73 21.09
N ASN A 875 8.94 0.95 21.03
CA ASN A 875 7.94 1.02 19.98
C ASN A 875 7.03 2.25 20.13
N MET A 876 6.10 2.41 19.20
CA MET A 876 5.23 3.59 19.14
C MET A 876 4.11 3.56 20.19
N ASN A 877 3.76 2.37 20.72
CA ASN A 877 2.85 2.27 21.84
C ASN A 877 3.41 2.95 23.09
N VAL A 878 4.71 2.79 23.35
CA VAL A 878 5.48 3.20 24.53
C VAL A 878 5.06 2.57 25.85
N ASP A 879 3.85 2.06 26.00
CA ASP A 879 3.39 1.47 27.26
C ASP A 879 3.64 -0.04 27.27
N VAL A 880 3.41 -0.70 26.13
CA VAL A 880 3.54 -2.14 25.96
C VAL A 880 4.70 -2.47 25.02
N ASN A 881 5.67 -3.25 25.53
CA ASN A 881 6.78 -3.82 24.75
C ASN A 881 7.09 -5.23 25.27
N THR A 882 6.06 -6.08 25.20
CA THR A 882 5.99 -7.37 25.88
C THR A 882 5.98 -8.52 24.89
N ALA A 883 6.80 -9.54 25.14
CA ALA A 883 6.79 -10.81 24.42
C ALA A 883 7.23 -11.94 25.36
N LEU A 884 6.86 -13.18 25.03
CA LEU A 884 7.42 -14.37 25.65
C LEU A 884 8.39 -15.02 24.65
N ILE A 885 9.57 -15.42 25.11
CA ILE A 885 10.56 -16.16 24.29
C ILE A 885 10.78 -17.56 24.86
N GLU A 886 10.94 -18.57 24.00
CA GLU A 886 11.03 -19.97 24.44
C GLU A 886 12.36 -20.63 24.05
N ASN A 887 12.66 -20.72 22.75
CA ASN A 887 13.85 -21.40 22.25
C ASN A 887 14.75 -20.41 21.52
N VAL A 888 16.06 -20.59 21.64
CA VAL A 888 17.05 -20.00 20.74
C VAL A 888 17.51 -21.07 19.76
N TYR A 889 17.53 -20.67 18.50
CA TYR A 889 17.93 -21.48 17.36
C TYR A 889 19.24 -20.96 16.80
N LEU A 890 20.11 -21.88 16.40
CA LEU A 890 21.39 -21.55 15.82
C LEU A 890 21.71 -22.56 14.71
N MET A 891 21.96 -22.06 13.50
CA MET A 891 22.38 -22.87 12.35
C MET A 891 23.66 -22.29 11.75
N LYS A 892 24.64 -23.13 11.38
CA LYS A 892 25.88 -22.65 10.75
C LYS A 892 25.59 -22.22 9.31
N LYS A 893 25.99 -21.03 8.88
CA LYS A 893 25.81 -20.53 7.51
C LYS A 893 26.81 -21.17 6.55
#